data_AF-A0A7R9KMY4-F1
#
_entry.id   AF-A0A7R9KMY4-F1
#
_cell.length_a   1.000
_cell.length_b   1.000
_cell.length_c   1.000
_cell.angle_alpha   90.00
_cell.angle_beta   90.00
_cell.angle_gamma   90.00
#
_symmetry.space_group_name_H-M   'P 1'
#
loop_
_entity.id
_entity.type
_entity.pdbx_description
1 polymer ?
#
loop_
_entity_poly.entity_id
_entity_poly.type
_entity_poly.pdbx_seq_one_letter_code
_entity_poly.pdbx_strand_id
1 'polypeptide(L)'
;KCNCFETSVGCVNKNLDRVPIIAAETTSLDVRHNRIQSLRSGPFRHLSLLTKLFLNNNQISELEDLLFAGLARLVYLNLSNNQIKTIGKNSFKNLHNLEILSLNDNKIEIISELVLTDLPSLKKMSVYLQCISLINIENNNLICNCNLLWLKRFSTRIHEFEATCHSPQKLKNKKFFQISLDEFECNSTQISTDLKPMRNDLILNERQNLVELSQNLNDRELVKTKILKPFGSDLSLHCSDYENIFWIKNESKIQFPNQSNRLNIGNNGSLLINKLLPTDSGIYKCVNEFNKIYKIYSIDVLVTSNQINTIYTLLYSYTVPPVFVETPESVIETQTGDTIKLKCFATGFPEPSIIWTRRHKTNFKVNNNELKIKDIKPTDEDIYECMANNSLGVAVKEVNVKVRGGSNQLIDTHLESHDILEAFQEAKEIVDQAINQTLHTIRDKKYRLENPSKLRSIARFPLSPESIEFAKSIEMYEKTLEIIRRKAEEKTKLPTIQFKYADLLSPNQLNILAHLSGCLVGHRFHNSYQTNRCREECTHQTYRSYDGVCNNLENQLWGASLTPFRRLIDPQYEDGIHLPIGWFADKKYNGFAKPNARKVSQQLLSAKKVSEDVKHSHMLMQFGQFLDHDIDFAMPSVSFNAFNRELLDCSKTCSPIHPCFSIQIPIDDIRRNVTKKRHTFNQNCIELIRSSASCGSGLTSVAMGTLMPREQVNQLTSFIDGSNVYGSTSSLANELRDKIGRDVGLMRSKIINGKQYLPQNEARLPNDCQQDPKRSDFDCFLAGDFRANEQLGLLTMHTLWLREHNRIAKQLSALNSVWSGEQVYQESRKIVGSQLQVSLLITIYIIFNYNYFITFYHWLPHILGPNGMSKLGEYKGYDNKVNPSVANVFATAALRFGHTLINPFL
;
A
#
# COMPACT_ATOMS: atom_id res chain seq x y z
N LYS A 1 18.34 -17.78 13.70
CA LYS A 1 18.93 -17.76 12.32
C LYS A 1 17.96 -17.13 11.32
N CYS A 2 16.69 -17.55 11.29
CA CYS A 2 15.63 -16.77 10.64
C CYS A 2 15.25 -15.54 11.50
N ASN A 3 14.67 -14.53 10.87
CA ASN A 3 14.04 -13.39 11.50
C ASN A 3 12.53 -13.64 11.54
N CYS A 4 11.90 -13.46 12.70
CA CYS A 4 10.45 -13.59 12.84
C CYS A 4 9.86 -12.21 13.15
N PHE A 5 8.80 -11.84 12.45
CA PHE A 5 8.04 -10.61 12.67
C PHE A 5 6.55 -10.97 12.61
N GLU A 6 5.86 -10.86 13.74
CA GLU A 6 4.50 -11.38 13.93
C GLU A 6 4.37 -12.84 13.43
N THR A 7 3.53 -13.07 12.42
CA THR A 7 3.30 -14.38 11.77
C THR A 7 4.11 -14.56 10.47
N SER A 8 5.08 -13.69 10.20
CA SER A 8 5.98 -13.78 9.05
C SER A 8 7.37 -14.26 9.46
N VAL A 9 7.89 -15.28 8.77
CA VAL A 9 9.22 -15.86 9.06
C VAL A 9 10.14 -15.76 7.84
N GLY A 10 11.22 -14.99 7.98
CA GLY A 10 12.24 -14.75 6.96
C GLY A 10 13.55 -15.49 7.23
N CYS A 11 13.84 -16.52 6.43
CA CYS A 11 15.01 -17.39 6.49
C CYS A 11 15.96 -17.19 5.28
N VAL A 12 15.95 -16.01 4.66
CA VAL A 12 16.65 -15.72 3.40
C VAL A 12 18.18 -15.69 3.57
N ASN A 13 18.91 -16.32 2.64
CA ASN A 13 20.37 -16.34 2.60
C ASN A 13 21.04 -16.77 3.92
N LYS A 14 20.56 -17.88 4.50
CA LYS A 14 21.02 -18.42 5.78
C LYS A 14 21.83 -19.72 5.65
N ASN A 15 22.19 -20.11 4.41
CA ASN A 15 22.85 -21.38 4.06
C ASN A 15 22.12 -22.60 4.62
N LEU A 16 20.78 -22.61 4.50
CA LEU A 16 19.95 -23.72 4.98
C LEU A 16 19.91 -24.84 3.95
N ASP A 17 20.19 -26.07 4.39
CA ASP A 17 20.12 -27.27 3.56
C ASP A 17 18.74 -27.99 3.69
N ARG A 18 17.92 -27.55 4.66
CA ARG A 18 16.54 -27.99 4.91
C ARG A 18 15.69 -26.86 5.48
N VAL A 19 14.38 -26.92 5.31
CA VAL A 19 13.41 -26.02 5.97
C VAL A 19 13.51 -26.22 7.50
N PRO A 20 13.68 -25.16 8.31
CA PRO A 20 13.72 -25.27 9.76
C PRO A 20 12.32 -25.52 10.34
N ILE A 21 12.22 -25.83 11.64
CA ILE A 21 10.91 -25.96 12.31
C ILE A 21 10.28 -24.56 12.39
N ILE A 22 9.09 -24.41 11.81
CA ILE A 22 8.31 -23.16 11.72
C ILE A 22 7.06 -23.28 12.61
N ALA A 23 6.69 -22.19 13.28
CA ALA A 23 5.52 -22.13 14.15
C ALA A 23 4.20 -22.17 13.36
N ALA A 24 3.16 -22.83 13.89
CA ALA A 24 1.94 -23.18 13.15
C ALA A 24 1.09 -21.95 12.74
N GLU A 25 1.23 -20.86 13.49
CA GLU A 25 0.61 -19.56 13.27
C GLU A 25 1.21 -18.77 12.09
N THR A 26 2.28 -19.26 11.45
CA THR A 26 2.96 -18.58 10.36
C THR A 26 2.07 -18.41 9.13
N THR A 27 1.85 -17.16 8.71
CA THR A 27 1.05 -16.78 7.53
C THR A 27 1.91 -16.52 6.28
N SER A 28 3.20 -16.24 6.44
CA SER A 28 4.16 -16.03 5.34
C SER A 28 5.52 -16.61 5.68
N LEU A 29 6.05 -17.47 4.81
CA LEU A 29 7.33 -18.15 4.99
C LEU A 29 8.25 -17.89 3.79
N ASP A 30 9.41 -17.31 4.06
CA ASP A 30 10.41 -17.01 3.05
C ASP A 30 11.72 -17.76 3.33
N VAL A 31 12.02 -18.78 2.53
CA VAL A 31 13.24 -19.60 2.60
C VAL A 31 14.07 -19.49 1.32
N ARG A 32 13.91 -18.40 0.55
CA ARG A 32 14.63 -18.19 -0.71
C ARG A 32 16.14 -17.99 -0.52
N HIS A 33 16.92 -18.17 -1.59
CA HIS A 33 18.39 -18.06 -1.59
C HIS A 33 19.05 -18.96 -0.53
N ASN A 34 18.73 -20.26 -0.55
CA ASN A 34 19.33 -21.26 0.33
C ASN A 34 19.83 -22.46 -0.49
N ARG A 35 20.18 -23.56 0.16
CA ARG A 35 20.72 -24.78 -0.48
C ARG A 35 19.79 -25.97 -0.27
N ILE A 36 18.48 -25.71 -0.15
CA ILE A 36 17.50 -26.76 0.10
C ILE A 36 17.40 -27.61 -1.16
N GLN A 37 17.83 -28.87 -1.08
CA GLN A 37 17.81 -29.83 -2.18
C GLN A 37 16.53 -30.67 -2.21
N SER A 38 15.91 -30.88 -1.04
CA SER A 38 14.78 -31.79 -0.89
C SER A 38 13.80 -31.28 0.17
N LEU A 39 12.52 -31.58 -0.06
CA LEU A 39 11.41 -31.25 0.84
C LEU A 39 10.70 -32.52 1.38
N ARG A 40 11.31 -33.70 1.19
CA ARG A 40 10.81 -35.07 1.47
C ARG A 40 10.21 -35.33 2.86
N SER A 41 10.39 -34.43 3.84
CA SER A 41 9.80 -34.56 5.18
C SER A 41 8.43 -33.89 5.33
N GLY A 42 7.87 -33.29 4.28
CA GLY A 42 6.59 -32.57 4.32
C GLY A 42 6.57 -31.43 5.36
N PRO A 43 7.58 -30.54 5.40
CA PRO A 43 7.82 -29.59 6.51
C PRO A 43 6.73 -28.52 6.68
N PHE A 44 5.75 -28.48 5.77
CA PHE A 44 4.67 -27.49 5.75
C PHE A 44 3.32 -28.02 6.22
N ARG A 45 3.20 -29.33 6.51
CA ARG A 45 1.91 -30.01 6.73
C ARG A 45 1.08 -29.43 7.88
N HIS A 46 1.72 -28.86 8.89
CA HIS A 46 1.07 -28.21 10.04
C HIS A 46 0.80 -26.70 9.86
N LEU A 47 1.30 -26.08 8.79
CA LEU A 47 1.20 -24.63 8.54
C LEU A 47 -0.12 -24.25 7.84
N SER A 48 -1.26 -24.65 8.41
CA SER A 48 -2.59 -24.49 7.77
C SER A 48 -3.03 -23.04 7.56
N LEU A 49 -2.38 -22.07 8.21
CA LEU A 49 -2.62 -20.64 8.05
C LEU A 49 -1.73 -19.97 6.99
N LEU A 50 -0.80 -20.69 6.38
CA LEU A 50 0.18 -20.14 5.44
C LEU A 50 -0.49 -19.67 4.14
N THR A 51 -0.25 -18.41 3.77
CA THR A 51 -0.79 -17.75 2.56
C THR A 51 0.27 -17.50 1.50
N LYS A 52 1.55 -17.36 1.88
CA LYS A 52 2.69 -17.09 0.99
C LYS A 52 3.86 -18.00 1.32
N LEU A 53 4.42 -18.66 0.29
CA LEU A 53 5.59 -19.52 0.41
C LEU A 53 6.62 -19.21 -0.69
N PHE A 54 7.81 -18.78 -0.28
CA PHE A 54 8.93 -18.48 -1.19
C PHE A 54 10.05 -19.52 -1.02
N LEU A 55 10.22 -20.36 -2.04
CA LEU A 55 11.20 -21.44 -2.15
C LEU A 55 12.21 -21.21 -3.30
N ASN A 56 12.13 -20.06 -3.97
CA ASN A 56 12.94 -19.75 -5.14
C ASN A 56 14.43 -19.57 -4.81
N ASN A 57 15.31 -19.74 -5.80
CA ASN A 57 16.76 -19.74 -5.60
C ASN A 57 17.20 -20.78 -4.55
N ASN A 58 16.83 -22.03 -4.76
CA ASN A 58 17.27 -23.19 -3.97
C ASN A 58 17.81 -24.27 -4.94
N GLN A 59 17.97 -25.51 -4.45
CA GLN A 59 18.52 -26.64 -5.23
C GLN A 59 17.50 -27.77 -5.38
N ILE A 60 16.19 -27.45 -5.27
CA ILE A 60 15.11 -28.45 -5.29
C ILE A 60 15.05 -29.10 -6.67
N SER A 61 15.20 -30.42 -6.73
CA SER A 61 15.27 -31.18 -7.99
C SER A 61 13.95 -31.88 -8.39
N GLU A 62 13.04 -32.05 -7.44
CA GLU A 62 11.78 -32.80 -7.59
C GLU A 62 10.72 -32.24 -6.65
N LEU A 63 9.44 -32.36 -7.02
CA LEU A 63 8.31 -32.15 -6.13
C LEU A 63 7.55 -33.47 -5.98
N GLU A 64 7.44 -34.00 -4.77
CA GLU A 64 6.72 -35.24 -4.49
C GLU A 64 5.20 -35.03 -4.41
N ASP A 65 4.43 -36.12 -4.52
CA ASP A 65 2.98 -36.10 -4.33
C ASP A 65 2.62 -35.65 -2.91
N LEU A 66 1.55 -34.86 -2.77
CA LEU A 66 1.04 -34.34 -1.49
C LEU A 66 2.02 -33.46 -0.69
N LEU A 67 3.12 -33.01 -1.29
CA LEU A 67 4.16 -32.22 -0.62
C LEU A 67 3.64 -30.95 0.08
N PHE A 68 2.65 -30.29 -0.52
CA PHE A 68 2.02 -29.08 0.01
C PHE A 68 0.66 -29.37 0.70
N ALA A 69 0.32 -30.64 0.95
CA ALA A 69 -0.93 -31.01 1.60
C ALA A 69 -1.01 -30.46 3.03
N GLY A 70 -2.09 -29.73 3.31
CA GLY A 70 -2.30 -28.98 4.56
C GLY A 70 -2.33 -27.46 4.35
N LEU A 71 -1.73 -26.95 3.26
CA LEU A 71 -1.66 -25.52 2.96
C LEU A 71 -2.91 -24.96 2.27
N ALA A 72 -4.10 -25.25 2.81
CA ALA A 72 -5.38 -24.91 2.18
C ALA A 72 -5.62 -23.40 1.96
N ARG A 73 -4.88 -22.52 2.65
CA ARG A 73 -4.94 -21.06 2.52
C ARG A 73 -3.83 -20.46 1.63
N LEU A 74 -2.99 -21.28 1.00
CA LEU A 74 -1.86 -20.80 0.20
C LEU A 74 -2.38 -20.11 -1.07
N VAL A 75 -2.02 -18.85 -1.25
CA VAL A 75 -2.37 -18.01 -2.41
C VAL A 75 -1.19 -17.87 -3.38
N TYR A 76 0.03 -17.81 -2.83
CA TYR A 76 1.25 -17.56 -3.59
C TYR A 76 2.32 -18.63 -3.29
N LEU A 77 2.80 -19.30 -4.34
CA LEU A 77 3.90 -20.27 -4.28
C LEU A 77 4.95 -19.95 -5.35
N ASN A 78 6.17 -19.64 -4.91
CA ASN A 78 7.28 -19.38 -5.83
C ASN A 78 8.40 -20.42 -5.67
N LEU A 79 8.63 -21.17 -6.74
CA LEU A 79 9.61 -22.25 -6.89
C LEU A 79 10.64 -21.93 -8.00
N SER A 80 10.71 -20.68 -8.48
CA SER A 80 11.60 -20.31 -9.59
C SER A 80 13.08 -20.42 -9.25
N ASN A 81 13.93 -20.50 -10.27
CA ASN A 81 15.38 -20.67 -10.13
C ASN A 81 15.75 -21.81 -9.18
N ASN A 82 15.29 -23.02 -9.53
CA ASN A 82 15.58 -24.28 -8.84
C ASN A 82 16.07 -25.31 -9.89
N GLN A 83 16.10 -26.60 -9.55
CA GLN A 83 16.55 -27.67 -10.44
C GLN A 83 15.41 -28.65 -10.77
N ILE A 84 14.15 -28.23 -10.61
CA ILE A 84 12.98 -29.13 -10.66
C ILE A 84 12.88 -29.74 -12.05
N LYS A 85 12.99 -31.07 -12.13
CA LYS A 85 12.77 -31.86 -13.36
C LYS A 85 11.38 -32.45 -13.42
N THR A 86 10.91 -32.96 -12.29
CA THR A 86 9.66 -33.71 -12.15
C THR A 86 8.75 -33.07 -11.12
N ILE A 87 7.45 -33.06 -11.42
CA ILE A 87 6.39 -32.62 -10.52
C ILE A 87 5.43 -33.80 -10.33
N GLY A 88 5.21 -34.18 -9.08
CA GLY A 88 4.26 -35.20 -8.69
C GLY A 88 2.83 -34.84 -9.11
N LYS A 89 2.09 -35.84 -9.58
CA LYS A 89 0.70 -35.71 -10.07
C LYS A 89 -0.24 -35.12 -9.02
N ASN A 90 0.07 -35.28 -7.74
CA ASN A 90 -0.70 -34.73 -6.61
C ASN A 90 0.10 -33.70 -5.78
N SER A 91 1.22 -33.14 -6.26
CA SER A 91 2.05 -32.21 -5.47
C SER A 91 1.28 -31.00 -4.94
N PHE A 92 0.37 -30.43 -5.75
CA PHE A 92 -0.44 -29.25 -5.42
C PHE A 92 -1.88 -29.58 -4.99
N LYS A 93 -2.14 -30.82 -4.57
CA LYS A 93 -3.47 -31.28 -4.19
C LYS A 93 -4.04 -30.48 -3.01
N ASN A 94 -5.32 -30.12 -3.11
CA ASN A 94 -6.08 -29.34 -2.12
C ASN A 94 -5.59 -27.89 -1.90
N LEU A 95 -4.75 -27.33 -2.77
CA LEU A 95 -4.37 -25.91 -2.75
C LEU A 95 -5.46 -25.04 -3.41
N HIS A 96 -6.68 -25.09 -2.87
CA HIS A 96 -7.86 -24.51 -3.52
C HIS A 96 -7.80 -22.99 -3.71
N ASN A 97 -7.01 -22.28 -2.91
CA ASN A 97 -6.86 -20.82 -2.96
C ASN A 97 -5.60 -20.36 -3.72
N LEU A 98 -4.84 -21.27 -4.34
CA LEU A 98 -3.61 -20.90 -5.05
C LEU A 98 -3.93 -20.12 -6.32
N GLU A 99 -3.42 -18.90 -6.40
CA GLU A 99 -3.60 -17.97 -7.52
C GLU A 99 -2.31 -17.88 -8.36
N ILE A 100 -1.13 -17.86 -7.73
CA ILE A 100 0.16 -17.65 -8.39
C ILE A 100 1.13 -18.82 -8.13
N LEU A 101 1.66 -19.39 -9.21
CA LEU A 101 2.63 -20.49 -9.21
C LEU A 101 3.83 -20.18 -10.13
N SER A 102 4.96 -19.78 -9.56
CA SER A 102 6.18 -19.51 -10.34
C SER A 102 7.07 -20.76 -10.44
N LEU A 103 7.28 -21.27 -11.65
CA LEU A 103 8.11 -22.46 -11.98
C LEU A 103 9.21 -22.15 -13.01
N ASN A 104 9.43 -20.87 -13.35
CA ASN A 104 10.45 -20.46 -14.31
C ASN A 104 11.88 -20.77 -13.83
N ASP A 105 12.82 -20.85 -14.77
CA ASP A 105 14.24 -21.13 -14.51
C ASP A 105 14.43 -22.44 -13.75
N ASN A 106 13.85 -23.52 -14.27
CA ASN A 106 13.94 -24.87 -13.73
C ASN A 106 14.44 -25.84 -14.81
N LYS A 107 14.17 -27.14 -14.68
CA LYS A 107 14.56 -28.19 -15.63
C LYS A 107 13.36 -29.08 -16.00
N ILE A 108 12.15 -28.54 -15.92
CA ILE A 108 10.89 -29.27 -16.12
C ILE A 108 10.81 -29.71 -17.57
N GLU A 109 10.60 -31.00 -17.78
CA GLU A 109 10.47 -31.59 -19.12
C GLU A 109 9.01 -31.78 -19.52
N ILE A 110 8.17 -32.25 -18.60
CA ILE A 110 6.75 -32.53 -18.81
C ILE A 110 5.95 -32.09 -17.56
N ILE A 111 4.77 -31.50 -17.78
CA ILE A 111 3.76 -31.26 -16.74
C ILE A 111 2.58 -32.17 -17.05
N SER A 112 2.12 -32.95 -16.06
CA SER A 112 0.94 -33.82 -16.20
C SER A 112 -0.34 -33.02 -15.96
N GLU A 113 -1.40 -33.29 -16.73
CA GLU A 113 -2.72 -32.65 -16.57
C GLU A 113 -3.25 -32.72 -15.12
N LEU A 114 -2.98 -33.83 -14.45
CA LEU A 114 -3.39 -34.09 -13.06
C LEU A 114 -2.75 -33.12 -12.04
N VAL A 115 -1.60 -32.50 -12.37
CA VAL A 115 -0.94 -31.50 -11.52
C VAL A 115 -1.84 -30.26 -11.33
N LEU A 116 -2.70 -29.97 -12.31
CA LEU A 116 -3.63 -28.83 -12.28
C LEU A 116 -5.09 -29.23 -12.06
N THR A 117 -5.44 -30.52 -11.95
CA THR A 117 -6.85 -30.91 -11.82
C THR A 117 -7.49 -30.33 -10.55
N ASP A 118 -6.74 -30.31 -9.46
CA ASP A 118 -7.17 -29.91 -8.11
C ASP A 118 -6.85 -28.44 -7.74
N LEU A 119 -6.54 -27.59 -8.74
CA LEU A 119 -6.30 -26.15 -8.58
C LEU A 119 -7.47 -25.29 -9.13
N PRO A 120 -8.63 -25.24 -8.42
CA PRO A 120 -9.83 -24.57 -8.91
C PRO A 120 -9.66 -23.06 -9.07
N SER A 121 -8.96 -22.36 -8.17
CA SER A 121 -8.75 -20.90 -8.31
C SER A 121 -7.81 -20.56 -9.47
N LEU A 122 -6.75 -21.34 -9.69
CA LEU A 122 -5.84 -21.15 -10.81
C LEU A 122 -6.52 -21.43 -12.17
N LYS A 123 -7.40 -22.43 -12.22
CA LYS A 123 -8.34 -22.66 -13.34
C LYS A 123 -9.36 -21.54 -13.50
N LYS A 124 -9.95 -21.04 -12.40
CA LYS A 124 -10.94 -19.96 -12.41
C LYS A 124 -10.31 -18.67 -12.93
N MET A 125 -9.09 -18.35 -12.52
CA MET A 125 -8.31 -17.19 -12.98
C MET A 125 -7.99 -17.27 -14.49
N SER A 126 -7.64 -18.47 -14.98
CA SER A 126 -7.42 -18.77 -16.41
C SER A 126 -8.65 -18.56 -17.31
N VAL A 127 -9.85 -18.42 -16.75
CA VAL A 127 -11.12 -18.18 -17.46
C VAL A 127 -11.77 -16.85 -17.03
N TYR A 128 -11.31 -16.25 -15.93
CA TYR A 128 -11.75 -14.95 -15.40
C TYR A 128 -11.09 -13.76 -16.10
N LEU A 129 -9.80 -13.85 -16.40
CA LEU A 129 -8.97 -12.70 -16.79
C LEU A 129 -8.29 -12.94 -18.15
N GLN A 130 -8.32 -11.95 -19.04
CA GLN A 130 -7.68 -12.05 -20.37
C GLN A 130 -6.16 -11.85 -20.37
N CYS A 131 -5.50 -11.88 -19.21
CA CYS A 131 -4.08 -12.20 -19.10
C CYS A 131 -3.85 -13.20 -17.96
N ILE A 132 -2.73 -13.90 -18.08
CA ILE A 132 -2.00 -14.67 -17.07
C ILE A 132 -2.81 -15.47 -16.03
N SER A 133 -3.16 -16.70 -16.43
CA SER A 133 -2.97 -17.85 -15.54
C SER A 133 -1.48 -17.95 -15.21
N LEU A 134 -1.07 -17.46 -14.04
CA LEU A 134 0.33 -17.38 -13.59
C LEU A 134 0.89 -18.77 -13.21
N ILE A 135 1.05 -19.64 -14.21
CA ILE A 135 2.08 -20.68 -14.21
C ILE A 135 3.21 -20.16 -15.10
N ASN A 136 4.15 -19.40 -14.55
CA ASN A 136 5.34 -19.04 -15.32
C ASN A 136 6.22 -20.30 -15.43
N ILE A 137 6.44 -20.78 -16.67
CA ILE A 137 7.25 -21.97 -17.01
C ILE A 137 8.43 -21.62 -17.94
N GLU A 138 8.79 -20.35 -18.08
CA GLU A 138 9.95 -19.91 -18.88
C GLU A 138 11.24 -20.60 -18.46
N ASN A 139 12.20 -20.70 -19.39
CA ASN A 139 13.52 -21.28 -19.16
C ASN A 139 13.51 -22.70 -18.55
N ASN A 140 12.62 -23.55 -19.05
CA ASN A 140 12.51 -24.98 -18.74
C ASN A 140 12.88 -25.88 -19.94
N ASN A 141 13.05 -27.17 -19.72
CA ASN A 141 13.46 -28.15 -20.73
C ASN A 141 12.26 -28.79 -21.46
N LEU A 142 11.24 -28.00 -21.82
CA LEU A 142 9.92 -28.51 -22.24
C LEU A 142 10.00 -29.46 -23.45
N ILE A 143 9.47 -30.67 -23.28
CA ILE A 143 9.32 -31.69 -24.33
C ILE A 143 7.95 -31.52 -24.98
N CYS A 144 7.92 -30.77 -26.08
CA CYS A 144 6.70 -30.35 -26.77
C CYS A 144 6.14 -31.44 -27.70
N ASN A 145 5.84 -32.59 -27.11
CA ASN A 145 5.07 -33.66 -27.72
C ASN A 145 3.66 -33.72 -27.11
N CYS A 146 2.91 -34.78 -27.40
CA CYS A 146 1.50 -34.84 -27.02
C CYS A 146 1.22 -35.00 -25.51
N ASN A 147 2.26 -35.26 -24.70
CA ASN A 147 2.17 -35.15 -23.24
C ASN A 147 2.06 -33.70 -22.74
N LEU A 148 2.41 -32.70 -23.56
CA LEU A 148 2.18 -31.26 -23.30
C LEU A 148 1.07 -30.64 -24.17
N LEU A 149 0.46 -31.41 -25.10
CA LEU A 149 -0.61 -30.89 -25.95
C LEU A 149 -1.84 -30.44 -25.14
N TRP A 150 -2.14 -31.11 -24.02
CA TRP A 150 -3.19 -30.68 -23.09
C TRP A 150 -2.93 -29.27 -22.54
N LEU A 151 -1.66 -28.93 -22.23
CA LEU A 151 -1.26 -27.63 -21.70
C LEU A 151 -1.38 -26.54 -22.78
N LYS A 152 -1.12 -26.87 -24.05
CA LYS A 152 -1.39 -25.98 -25.19
C LYS A 152 -2.89 -25.79 -25.46
N ARG A 153 -3.72 -26.81 -25.23
CA ARG A 153 -5.20 -26.71 -25.30
C ARG A 153 -5.78 -25.91 -24.12
N PHE A 154 -5.18 -26.04 -22.94
CA PHE A 154 -5.51 -25.29 -21.73
C PHE A 154 -5.13 -23.80 -21.85
N SER A 155 -4.00 -23.51 -22.50
CA SER A 155 -3.52 -22.15 -22.77
C SER A 155 -3.92 -21.65 -24.16
N THR A 156 -5.06 -20.96 -24.23
CA THR A 156 -5.49 -20.29 -25.47
C THR A 156 -5.02 -18.84 -25.59
N ARG A 157 -4.54 -18.19 -24.51
CA ARG A 157 -4.16 -16.76 -24.50
C ARG A 157 -3.00 -16.37 -23.53
N ILE A 158 -2.05 -17.25 -23.22
CA ILE A 158 -0.83 -16.84 -22.48
C ILE A 158 0.17 -16.22 -23.46
N HIS A 159 0.31 -14.89 -23.44
CA HIS A 159 1.14 -14.14 -24.39
C HIS A 159 2.30 -13.33 -23.78
N GLU A 160 2.37 -13.14 -22.45
CA GLU A 160 3.42 -12.31 -21.82
C GLU A 160 4.68 -13.07 -21.38
N PHE A 161 4.61 -14.39 -21.24
CA PHE A 161 5.76 -15.23 -20.83
C PHE A 161 6.05 -16.30 -21.90
N GLU A 162 7.15 -16.13 -22.63
CA GLU A 162 7.43 -16.83 -23.88
C GLU A 162 8.27 -18.10 -23.68
N ALA A 163 7.70 -19.06 -22.95
CA ALA A 163 8.32 -20.38 -22.79
C ALA A 163 8.65 -21.03 -24.14
N THR A 164 9.85 -21.60 -24.28
CA THR A 164 10.33 -22.24 -25.51
C THR A 164 10.46 -23.75 -25.38
N CYS A 165 10.28 -24.46 -26.48
CA CYS A 165 10.45 -25.91 -26.53
C CYS A 165 11.92 -26.31 -26.58
N HIS A 166 12.31 -27.31 -25.79
CA HIS A 166 13.64 -27.91 -25.82
C HIS A 166 13.74 -29.05 -26.85
N SER A 167 12.66 -29.81 -27.02
CA SER A 167 12.51 -30.91 -27.97
C SER A 167 11.04 -31.06 -28.39
N PRO A 168 10.70 -31.82 -29.46
CA PRO A 168 11.57 -32.47 -30.44
C PRO A 168 12.38 -31.45 -31.27
N GLN A 169 13.41 -31.91 -31.98
CA GLN A 169 14.37 -31.05 -32.69
C GLN A 169 13.70 -30.07 -33.70
N LYS A 170 12.57 -30.45 -34.31
CA LYS A 170 11.77 -29.59 -35.21
C LYS A 170 11.10 -28.40 -34.52
N LEU A 171 10.82 -28.52 -33.22
CA LEU A 171 10.16 -27.49 -32.41
C LEU A 171 11.14 -26.78 -31.47
N LYS A 172 12.40 -27.21 -31.43
CA LYS A 172 13.43 -26.64 -30.56
C LYS A 172 13.57 -25.12 -30.76
N ASN A 173 13.59 -24.39 -29.66
CA ASN A 173 13.60 -22.93 -29.57
C ASN A 173 12.34 -22.22 -30.14
N LYS A 174 11.33 -22.94 -30.65
CA LYS A 174 10.02 -22.32 -30.96
C LYS A 174 9.31 -21.95 -29.66
N LYS A 175 8.58 -20.83 -29.68
CA LYS A 175 7.74 -20.34 -28.59
C LYS A 175 6.53 -21.26 -28.42
N PHE A 176 6.44 -21.96 -27.28
CA PHE A 176 5.49 -23.03 -27.02
C PHE A 176 4.03 -22.66 -27.33
N PHE A 177 3.58 -21.48 -26.93
CA PHE A 177 2.21 -21.02 -27.15
C PHE A 177 1.91 -20.59 -28.59
N GLN A 178 2.92 -20.43 -29.45
CA GLN A 178 2.78 -20.07 -30.88
C GLN A 178 2.81 -21.28 -31.82
N ILE A 179 3.11 -22.48 -31.31
CA ILE A 179 3.11 -23.74 -32.09
C ILE A 179 1.66 -24.16 -32.37
N SER A 180 1.36 -24.54 -33.62
CA SER A 180 0.04 -25.07 -33.98
C SER A 180 -0.25 -26.40 -33.28
N LEU A 181 -1.52 -26.71 -33.02
CA LEU A 181 -1.90 -28.00 -32.40
C LEU A 181 -1.45 -29.21 -33.24
N ASP A 182 -1.40 -29.05 -34.56
CA ASP A 182 -1.04 -30.10 -35.52
C ASP A 182 0.48 -30.29 -35.69
N GLU A 183 1.30 -29.39 -35.13
CA GLU A 183 2.77 -29.50 -35.14
C GLU A 183 3.31 -30.40 -34.01
N PHE A 184 2.48 -30.78 -33.04
CA PHE A 184 2.86 -31.70 -31.97
C PHE A 184 2.88 -33.14 -32.51
N GLU A 185 4.03 -33.82 -32.40
CA GLU A 185 4.20 -35.19 -32.90
C GLU A 185 3.41 -36.20 -32.05
N CYS A 186 2.15 -36.47 -32.44
CA CYS A 186 1.28 -37.48 -31.82
C CYS A 186 1.32 -38.79 -32.62
N ASN A 187 1.82 -39.86 -32.02
CA ASN A 187 1.60 -41.21 -32.54
C ASN A 187 0.13 -41.62 -32.34
N SER A 188 -0.49 -42.18 -33.38
CA SER A 188 -1.95 -42.38 -33.51
C SER A 188 -2.53 -43.55 -32.69
N THR A 189 -2.00 -43.82 -31.50
CA THR A 189 -2.32 -45.02 -30.69
C THR A 189 -2.60 -44.76 -29.22
N GLN A 190 -2.72 -43.50 -28.77
CA GLN A 190 -3.08 -43.17 -27.38
C GLN A 190 -4.32 -42.27 -27.27
N ILE A 191 -5.48 -42.86 -27.59
CA ILE A 191 -6.78 -42.46 -27.06
C ILE A 191 -7.43 -43.72 -26.48
N SER A 192 -7.35 -43.93 -25.18
CA SER A 192 -8.12 -44.95 -24.46
C SER A 192 -8.30 -44.57 -22.99
N THR A 193 -9.43 -45.01 -22.43
CA THR A 193 -9.91 -44.76 -21.07
C THR A 193 -9.31 -45.71 -20.01
N ASP A 194 -9.66 -45.43 -18.75
CA ASP A 194 -9.78 -46.35 -17.60
C ASP A 194 -8.70 -46.39 -16.49
N LEU A 195 -9.15 -46.87 -15.31
CA LEU A 195 -8.64 -46.59 -13.97
C LEU A 195 -8.13 -47.85 -13.22
N LYS A 196 -7.10 -47.67 -12.37
CA LYS A 196 -6.64 -48.56 -11.24
C LYS A 196 -5.95 -49.90 -11.62
N PRO A 197 -5.25 -50.60 -10.68
CA PRO A 197 -4.28 -50.12 -9.66
C PRO A 197 -3.02 -51.01 -9.44
N MET A 198 -2.01 -50.49 -8.72
CA MET A 198 -0.94 -51.18 -7.93
C MET A 198 -0.09 -52.36 -8.52
N ARG A 199 1.25 -52.21 -8.50
CA ARG A 199 2.14 -52.88 -7.51
C ARG A 199 3.62 -52.42 -7.57
N ASN A 200 4.37 -52.83 -6.54
CA ASN A 200 5.78 -52.55 -6.24
C ASN A 200 6.75 -53.14 -7.32
N ASP A 201 8.03 -52.77 -7.43
CA ASP A 201 9.13 -53.09 -6.49
C ASP A 201 10.46 -52.40 -6.90
N LEU A 202 11.32 -52.09 -5.90
CA LEU A 202 12.78 -52.38 -5.77
C LEU A 202 13.76 -52.02 -6.94
N ILE A 203 15.05 -51.62 -6.79
CA ILE A 203 15.99 -51.56 -5.65
C ILE A 203 17.28 -50.71 -5.96
N LEU A 204 17.84 -50.06 -4.93
CA LEU A 204 19.26 -49.69 -4.59
C LEU A 204 20.33 -49.17 -5.62
N ASN A 205 21.00 -48.07 -5.19
CA ASN A 205 22.48 -47.85 -5.02
C ASN A 205 23.45 -47.80 -6.25
N GLU A 206 24.65 -47.20 -6.20
CA GLU A 206 25.38 -46.33 -5.23
C GLU A 206 26.61 -45.64 -5.90
N ARG A 207 27.12 -44.54 -5.30
CA ARG A 207 28.57 -44.15 -5.23
C ARG A 207 29.32 -43.83 -6.56
N GLN A 208 30.49 -43.16 -6.62
CA GLN A 208 31.35 -42.50 -5.62
C GLN A 208 32.28 -41.43 -6.29
N ASN A 209 33.05 -40.71 -5.45
CA ASN A 209 34.35 -40.06 -5.75
C ASN A 209 34.37 -38.81 -6.66
N LEU A 210 34.59 -37.63 -6.06
CA LEU A 210 35.96 -37.11 -5.83
C LEU A 210 35.92 -35.84 -4.97
N VAL A 211 36.54 -35.90 -3.80
CA VAL A 211 36.94 -34.75 -2.99
C VAL A 211 38.46 -34.73 -3.01
N GLU A 212 39.07 -33.60 -3.40
CA GLU A 212 40.25 -32.98 -2.76
C GLU A 212 40.76 -31.79 -3.60
N LEU A 213 41.43 -30.83 -2.95
CA LEU A 213 42.00 -29.57 -3.47
C LEU A 213 41.11 -28.30 -3.47
N SER A 214 40.63 -27.89 -2.28
CA SER A 214 40.59 -26.46 -1.88
C SER A 214 40.28 -26.29 -0.39
N GLN A 215 41.12 -26.86 0.48
CA GLN A 215 41.20 -26.38 1.88
C GLN A 215 42.08 -25.12 1.92
N ASN A 216 41.78 -24.24 2.88
CA ASN A 216 42.45 -22.96 3.15
C ASN A 216 42.19 -21.83 2.14
N LEU A 217 41.02 -21.20 2.29
CA LEU A 217 40.86 -19.73 2.35
C LEU A 217 39.47 -19.43 2.92
N ASN A 218 39.34 -19.48 4.25
CA ASN A 218 38.14 -19.05 4.96
C ASN A 218 38.20 -17.53 5.18
N ASP A 219 37.75 -16.77 4.19
CA ASP A 219 37.16 -15.43 4.38
C ASP A 219 36.26 -15.10 3.18
N ARG A 220 34.94 -15.05 3.41
CA ARG A 220 33.94 -14.71 2.39
C ARG A 220 33.45 -13.29 2.60
N GLU A 221 34.06 -12.35 1.88
CA GLU A 221 33.65 -10.96 1.82
C GLU A 221 32.28 -10.74 1.17
N LEU A 222 31.63 -9.64 1.56
CA LEU A 222 30.52 -9.06 0.83
C LEU A 222 31.01 -8.11 -0.26
N VAL A 223 30.38 -8.17 -1.44
CA VAL A 223 30.38 -7.05 -2.40
C VAL A 223 29.66 -5.88 -1.74
N LYS A 224 30.34 -4.75 -1.51
CA LYS A 224 29.80 -3.64 -0.71
C LYS A 224 29.11 -2.55 -1.53
N THR A 225 29.46 -2.39 -2.80
CA THR A 225 29.03 -1.24 -3.62
C THR A 225 28.77 -1.63 -5.07
N LYS A 226 27.73 -1.05 -5.70
CA LYS A 226 27.46 -1.15 -7.14
C LYS A 226 27.41 0.24 -7.77
N ILE A 227 28.07 0.42 -8.92
CA ILE A 227 28.28 1.72 -9.59
C ILE A 227 27.77 1.63 -11.03
N LEU A 228 26.93 2.60 -11.44
CA LEU A 228 26.42 2.75 -12.80
C LEU A 228 27.08 3.97 -13.46
N LYS A 229 27.59 3.83 -14.69
CA LYS A 229 28.19 4.94 -15.46
C LYS A 229 27.78 4.94 -16.94
N PRO A 230 27.61 6.12 -17.58
CA PRO A 230 27.40 6.18 -19.02
C PRO A 230 28.62 5.73 -19.84
N PHE A 231 28.37 5.11 -21.00
CA PHE A 231 29.39 4.90 -22.04
C PHE A 231 30.12 6.21 -22.37
N GLY A 232 31.45 6.13 -22.49
CA GLY A 232 32.33 7.26 -22.79
C GLY A 232 32.64 8.19 -21.61
N SER A 233 32.00 8.03 -20.45
CA SER A 233 32.37 8.76 -19.23
C SER A 233 33.61 8.17 -18.55
N ASP A 234 34.22 8.91 -17.62
CA ASP A 234 35.38 8.46 -16.83
C ASP A 234 34.94 7.90 -15.46
N LEU A 235 35.69 6.92 -14.96
CA LEU A 235 35.48 6.26 -13.67
C LEU A 235 36.75 6.26 -12.83
N SER A 236 36.61 6.62 -11.56
CA SER A 236 37.60 6.41 -10.51
C SER A 236 37.06 5.39 -9.50
N LEU A 237 37.77 4.29 -9.31
CA LEU A 237 37.53 3.32 -8.24
C LEU A 237 38.57 3.51 -7.15
N HIS A 238 38.14 4.06 -6.01
CA HIS A 238 39.03 4.33 -4.89
C HIS A 238 39.30 3.07 -4.06
N CYS A 239 40.54 2.95 -3.62
CA CYS A 239 40.99 1.97 -2.65
C CYS A 239 41.88 2.71 -1.64
N SER A 240 41.68 2.45 -0.35
CA SER A 240 42.29 3.22 0.74
C SER A 240 42.90 2.29 1.78
N ASP A 241 44.21 2.07 1.65
CA ASP A 241 45.20 1.76 2.69
C ASP A 241 46.53 1.47 1.95
N TYR A 242 47.67 1.87 2.51
CA TYR A 242 48.93 1.97 1.75
C TYR A 242 49.76 0.67 1.67
N GLU A 243 50.58 0.61 0.61
CA GLU A 243 51.51 -0.46 0.20
C GLU A 243 50.89 -1.74 -0.43
N ASN A 244 51.55 -2.24 -1.48
CA ASN A 244 51.23 -3.45 -2.27
C ASN A 244 49.75 -3.65 -2.68
N ILE A 245 49.21 -2.70 -3.46
CA ILE A 245 47.87 -2.78 -4.05
C ILE A 245 47.88 -3.42 -5.44
N PHE A 246 46.94 -4.33 -5.72
CA PHE A 246 46.61 -4.74 -7.08
C PHE A 246 45.10 -4.95 -7.29
N TRP A 247 44.66 -4.82 -8.54
CA TRP A 247 43.24 -4.93 -8.91
C TRP A 247 42.94 -6.24 -9.66
N ILE A 248 41.76 -6.80 -9.42
CA ILE A 248 41.20 -7.97 -10.09
C ILE A 248 39.89 -7.53 -10.74
N LYS A 249 39.60 -8.00 -11.97
CA LYS A 249 38.29 -7.85 -12.61
C LYS A 249 37.76 -9.22 -13.01
N ASN A 250 36.54 -9.55 -12.61
CA ASN A 250 35.90 -10.84 -12.91
C ASN A 250 36.85 -12.04 -12.67
N GLU A 251 37.45 -12.06 -11.47
CA GLU A 251 38.38 -13.09 -10.99
C GLU A 251 39.75 -13.18 -11.70
N SER A 252 40.01 -12.33 -12.70
CA SER A 252 41.32 -12.20 -13.35
C SER A 252 42.08 -10.95 -12.86
N LYS A 253 43.36 -11.09 -12.50
CA LYS A 253 44.21 -9.94 -12.12
C LYS A 253 44.37 -9.00 -13.32
N ILE A 254 44.09 -7.71 -13.12
CA ILE A 254 44.23 -6.70 -14.18
C ILE A 254 45.72 -6.53 -14.48
N GLN A 255 46.13 -6.92 -15.69
CA GLN A 255 47.44 -6.59 -16.23
C GLN A 255 47.35 -5.21 -16.89
N PHE A 256 48.31 -4.34 -16.58
CA PHE A 256 48.46 -3.03 -17.23
C PHE A 256 49.38 -3.22 -18.44
N PRO A 257 48.87 -3.22 -19.68
CA PRO A 257 49.72 -3.36 -20.86
C PRO A 257 50.51 -2.07 -21.04
N ASN A 258 51.79 -2.15 -21.42
CA ASN A 258 52.68 -1.02 -21.67
C ASN A 258 52.25 -0.06 -22.81
N GLN A 259 51.02 -0.17 -23.32
CA GLN A 259 50.46 0.61 -24.44
C GLN A 259 48.98 1.03 -24.26
N SER A 260 48.35 0.82 -23.09
CA SER A 260 46.94 1.20 -22.86
C SER A 260 46.78 2.45 -21.99
N ASN A 261 46.80 3.64 -22.61
CA ASN A 261 46.62 4.95 -21.94
C ASN A 261 45.24 5.14 -21.24
N ARG A 262 44.38 4.11 -21.24
CA ARG A 262 42.99 4.16 -20.80
C ARG A 262 42.77 3.66 -19.37
N LEU A 263 43.66 2.79 -18.88
CA LEU A 263 43.60 2.16 -17.56
C LEU A 263 44.86 2.54 -16.78
N ASN A 264 44.73 3.42 -15.79
CA ASN A 264 45.86 3.94 -15.01
C ASN A 264 45.64 3.71 -13.51
N ILE A 265 46.71 3.50 -12.74
CA ILE A 265 46.67 3.58 -11.27
C ILE A 265 47.10 4.99 -10.86
N GLY A 266 46.29 5.67 -10.06
CA GLY A 266 46.67 6.95 -9.45
C GLY A 266 47.65 6.76 -8.28
N ASN A 267 48.37 7.83 -7.88
CA ASN A 267 49.41 7.80 -6.84
C ASN A 267 48.95 7.29 -5.45
N ASN A 268 47.65 7.12 -5.23
CA ASN A 268 47.02 6.58 -4.03
C ASN A 268 46.48 5.13 -4.21
N GLY A 269 46.85 4.41 -5.27
CA GLY A 269 46.39 3.04 -5.55
C GLY A 269 44.98 2.92 -6.17
N SER A 270 44.29 4.04 -6.41
CA SER A 270 42.96 4.04 -7.03
C SER A 270 43.05 3.71 -8.53
N LEU A 271 42.10 2.92 -9.04
CA LEU A 271 42.03 2.57 -10.46
C LEU A 271 41.22 3.62 -11.22
N LEU A 272 41.85 4.23 -12.23
CA LEU A 272 41.26 5.20 -13.14
C LEU A 272 41.00 4.55 -14.49
N ILE A 273 39.75 4.61 -14.95
CA ILE A 273 39.31 4.12 -16.26
C ILE A 273 38.73 5.28 -17.04
N ASN A 274 39.47 5.75 -18.03
CA ASN A 274 39.03 6.85 -18.90
C ASN A 274 38.18 6.29 -20.05
N LYS A 275 37.18 7.04 -20.54
CA LYS A 275 36.31 6.67 -21.66
C LYS A 275 35.79 5.22 -21.56
N LEU A 276 34.88 4.98 -20.63
CA LEU A 276 34.30 3.65 -20.36
C LEU A 276 33.64 3.03 -21.61
N LEU A 277 33.92 1.75 -21.82
CA LEU A 277 33.30 0.88 -22.81
C LEU A 277 32.28 -0.04 -22.12
N PRO A 278 31.26 -0.59 -22.82
CA PRO A 278 30.30 -1.51 -22.20
C PRO A 278 30.97 -2.75 -21.60
N THR A 279 32.07 -3.19 -22.23
CA THR A 279 32.97 -4.27 -21.79
C THR A 279 33.74 -3.95 -20.50
N ASP A 280 33.75 -2.70 -20.02
CA ASP A 280 34.30 -2.37 -18.71
C ASP A 280 33.39 -2.81 -17.56
N SER A 281 32.13 -3.17 -17.83
CA SER A 281 31.25 -3.76 -16.82
C SER A 281 31.84 -5.03 -16.19
N GLY A 282 31.58 -5.25 -14.91
CA GLY A 282 32.06 -6.39 -14.14
C GLY A 282 32.40 -6.06 -12.68
N ILE A 283 32.76 -7.10 -11.92
CA ILE A 283 33.15 -6.98 -10.51
C ILE A 283 34.64 -6.70 -10.44
N TYR A 284 34.98 -5.51 -9.95
CA TYR A 284 36.33 -5.08 -9.62
C TYR A 284 36.61 -5.36 -8.16
N LYS A 285 37.76 -5.98 -7.85
CA LYS A 285 38.24 -6.19 -6.49
C LYS A 285 39.59 -5.51 -6.32
N CYS A 286 39.70 -4.54 -5.41
CA CYS A 286 41.01 -4.08 -4.94
C CYS A 286 41.54 -5.08 -3.92
N VAL A 287 42.81 -5.47 -4.01
CA VAL A 287 43.50 -6.32 -3.03
C VAL A 287 44.69 -5.54 -2.47
N ASN A 288 44.79 -5.43 -1.15
CA ASN A 288 45.99 -4.97 -0.44
C ASN A 288 46.58 -6.16 0.33
N GLU A 289 47.90 -6.35 0.25
CA GLU A 289 48.67 -7.37 0.97
C GLU A 289 49.58 -6.72 2.01
N PHE A 290 49.27 -6.92 3.30
CA PHE A 290 50.11 -6.45 4.41
C PHE A 290 50.37 -7.59 5.41
N ASN A 291 51.63 -7.90 5.70
CA ASN A 291 52.04 -9.00 6.59
C ASN A 291 51.34 -10.36 6.30
N LYS A 292 51.16 -10.71 5.01
CA LYS A 292 50.43 -11.91 4.53
C LYS A 292 48.94 -11.96 4.89
N ILE A 293 48.36 -10.86 5.36
CA ILE A 293 46.91 -10.68 5.52
C ILE A 293 46.42 -9.90 4.30
N TYR A 294 45.41 -10.45 3.62
CA TYR A 294 44.79 -9.82 2.46
C TYR A 294 43.49 -9.13 2.88
N LYS A 295 43.36 -7.85 2.57
CA LYS A 295 42.06 -7.15 2.60
C LYS A 295 41.60 -6.95 1.16
N ILE A 296 40.36 -7.32 0.85
CA ILE A 296 39.81 -7.20 -0.49
C ILE A 296 38.55 -6.31 -0.45
N TYR A 297 38.37 -5.48 -1.48
CA TYR A 297 37.22 -4.57 -1.61
C TYR A 297 36.55 -4.80 -2.95
N SER A 298 35.38 -5.45 -2.93
CA SER A 298 34.62 -5.84 -4.13
C SER A 298 33.55 -4.81 -4.49
N ILE A 299 33.60 -4.31 -5.74
CA ILE A 299 32.73 -3.29 -6.33
C ILE A 299 32.18 -3.81 -7.67
N ASP A 300 30.87 -3.77 -7.88
CA ASP A 300 30.24 -4.13 -9.17
C ASP A 300 30.03 -2.89 -10.05
N VAL A 301 30.56 -2.89 -11.27
CA VAL A 301 30.48 -1.75 -12.21
C VAL A 301 29.63 -2.12 -13.42
N LEU A 302 28.70 -1.27 -13.81
CA LEU A 302 27.88 -1.43 -15.01
C LEU A 302 27.94 -0.18 -15.89
N VAL A 303 28.24 -0.35 -17.18
CA VAL A 303 28.38 0.72 -18.16
C VAL A 303 27.24 0.66 -19.19
N THR A 304 26.45 1.73 -19.31
CA THR A 304 25.25 1.77 -20.16
C THR A 304 25.55 2.26 -21.58
N SER A 305 24.94 1.63 -22.60
CA SER A 305 25.12 2.02 -24.01
C SER A 305 24.25 3.21 -24.40
N ASN A 306 24.71 3.97 -25.40
CA ASN A 306 24.29 5.36 -25.65
C ASN A 306 22.96 5.52 -26.44
N GLN A 307 21.91 4.78 -26.08
CA GLN A 307 20.58 4.93 -26.68
C GLN A 307 19.68 5.85 -25.85
N ILE A 308 19.54 7.08 -26.33
CA ILE A 308 19.00 8.24 -25.58
C ILE A 308 17.49 8.11 -25.26
N ASN A 309 16.73 7.29 -25.99
CA ASN A 309 15.30 7.07 -25.73
C ASN A 309 15.01 6.05 -24.60
N THR A 310 15.99 5.24 -24.18
CA THR A 310 15.81 4.28 -23.08
C THR A 310 16.00 4.93 -21.70
N ILE A 311 16.54 6.15 -21.68
CA ILE A 311 16.93 6.90 -20.48
C ILE A 311 15.72 7.13 -19.56
N TYR A 312 14.62 7.70 -20.07
CA TYR A 312 13.45 8.02 -19.24
C TYR A 312 12.77 6.79 -18.63
N THR A 313 12.73 5.65 -19.33
CA THR A 313 12.06 4.44 -18.84
C THR A 313 12.89 3.68 -17.80
N LEU A 314 14.23 3.68 -17.94
CA LEU A 314 15.13 3.03 -16.97
C LEU A 314 15.42 3.90 -15.73
N LEU A 315 15.34 5.23 -15.84
CA LEU A 315 15.49 6.12 -14.67
C LEU A 315 14.42 5.87 -13.60
N TYR A 316 13.19 5.52 -14.01
CA TYR A 316 12.08 5.25 -13.10
C TYR A 316 12.06 3.84 -12.48
N SER A 317 12.89 2.91 -12.97
CA SER A 317 13.00 1.54 -12.43
C SER A 317 14.25 1.29 -11.60
N TYR A 318 15.20 2.24 -11.56
CA TYR A 318 16.48 2.14 -10.83
C TYR A 318 16.70 3.30 -9.86
N THR A 319 15.62 3.73 -9.22
CA THR A 319 15.62 4.65 -8.08
C THR A 319 16.22 3.97 -6.85
N VAL A 320 17.40 4.41 -6.39
CA VAL A 320 18.12 3.82 -5.25
C VAL A 320 18.21 4.86 -4.11
N PRO A 321 17.67 4.59 -2.91
CA PRO A 321 17.80 5.49 -1.76
C PRO A 321 19.27 5.58 -1.29
N PRO A 322 19.66 6.60 -0.52
CA PRO A 322 21.05 6.79 -0.15
C PRO A 322 21.59 5.65 0.71
N VAL A 323 22.76 5.13 0.38
CA VAL A 323 23.47 4.09 1.14
C VAL A 323 24.91 4.54 1.36
N PHE A 324 25.37 4.53 2.62
CA PHE A 324 26.75 4.90 2.94
C PHE A 324 27.75 3.83 2.46
N VAL A 325 28.82 4.29 1.82
CA VAL A 325 29.97 3.48 1.39
C VAL A 325 31.17 3.69 2.34
N GLU A 326 31.38 4.92 2.79
CA GLU A 326 32.37 5.28 3.81
C GLU A 326 31.63 6.02 4.93
N THR A 327 31.87 5.61 6.18
CA THR A 327 31.30 6.26 7.37
C THR A 327 32.39 6.52 8.39
N PRO A 328 32.26 7.59 9.19
CA PRO A 328 33.12 7.83 10.33
C PRO A 328 32.87 6.78 11.43
N GLU A 329 33.86 6.59 12.31
CA GLU A 329 33.69 5.81 13.54
C GLU A 329 32.62 6.45 14.44
N SER A 330 31.86 5.62 15.17
CA SER A 330 30.73 6.10 15.98
C SER A 330 31.13 6.96 17.18
N VAL A 331 32.39 6.85 17.63
CA VAL A 331 32.98 7.66 18.70
C VAL A 331 34.40 8.03 18.27
N ILE A 332 34.79 9.29 18.43
CA ILE A 332 36.17 9.75 18.23
C ILE A 332 36.62 10.50 19.47
N GLU A 333 37.71 10.03 20.10
CA GLU A 333 38.36 10.74 21.20
C GLU A 333 39.61 11.46 20.70
N THR A 334 39.75 12.74 21.03
CA THR A 334 40.81 13.61 20.53
C THR A 334 41.24 14.62 21.62
N GLN A 335 42.41 15.24 21.45
CA GLN A 335 42.95 16.24 22.37
C GLN A 335 42.68 17.66 21.86
N THR A 336 42.70 18.65 22.76
CA THR A 336 42.52 20.05 22.38
C THR A 336 43.67 20.50 21.46
N GLY A 337 43.34 21.13 20.33
CA GLY A 337 44.29 21.58 19.30
C GLY A 337 44.47 20.61 18.12
N ASP A 338 43.96 19.38 18.20
CA ASP A 338 43.97 18.42 17.09
C ASP A 338 43.16 18.91 15.89
N THR A 339 43.38 18.29 14.73
CA THR A 339 42.54 18.47 13.53
C THR A 339 41.87 17.15 13.15
N ILE A 340 40.57 17.02 13.41
CA ILE A 340 39.79 15.84 13.04
C ILE A 340 39.19 15.98 11.63
N LYS A 341 39.07 14.84 10.94
CA LYS A 341 38.47 14.73 9.60
C LYS A 341 37.42 13.63 9.63
N LEU A 342 36.15 14.00 9.58
CA LEU A 342 35.03 13.05 9.51
C LEU A 342 34.68 12.86 8.03
N LYS A 343 34.88 11.65 7.50
CA LYS A 343 34.50 11.32 6.13
C LYS A 343 33.19 10.58 6.10
N CYS A 344 32.28 11.00 5.24
CA CYS A 344 31.00 10.37 5.05
C CYS A 344 30.64 10.43 3.55
N PHE A 345 30.56 9.27 2.93
CA PHE A 345 30.26 9.13 1.51
C PHE A 345 29.08 8.20 1.31
N ALA A 346 28.09 8.63 0.53
CA ALA A 346 26.94 7.80 0.17
C ALA A 346 26.75 7.74 -1.35
N THR A 347 26.18 6.63 -1.79
CA THR A 347 25.73 6.40 -3.17
C THR A 347 24.22 6.30 -3.20
N GLY A 348 23.61 6.68 -4.32
CA GLY A 348 22.17 6.63 -4.55
C GLY A 348 21.85 7.17 -5.93
N PHE A 349 20.61 6.98 -6.38
CA PHE A 349 20.16 7.52 -7.66
C PHE A 349 18.71 8.03 -7.55
N PRO A 350 18.44 9.34 -7.62
CA PRO A 350 19.37 10.44 -7.90
C PRO A 350 20.54 10.57 -6.91
N GLU A 351 21.63 11.21 -7.35
CA GLU A 351 22.87 11.32 -6.56
C GLU A 351 22.60 12.04 -5.23
N PRO A 352 22.98 11.45 -4.07
CA PRO A 352 22.62 12.00 -2.77
C PRO A 352 23.50 13.18 -2.37
N SER A 353 22.89 14.23 -1.83
CA SER A 353 23.63 15.32 -1.18
C SER A 353 24.03 14.91 0.24
N ILE A 354 25.32 15.11 0.58
CA ILE A 354 25.82 14.95 1.95
C ILE A 354 25.73 16.27 2.70
N ILE A 355 25.09 16.24 3.87
CA ILE A 355 24.89 17.38 4.76
C ILE A 355 25.33 16.96 6.16
N TRP A 356 26.27 17.71 6.75
CA TRP A 356 26.64 17.56 8.16
C TRP A 356 25.88 18.54 9.04
N THR A 357 25.38 18.07 10.18
CA THR A 357 24.79 18.87 11.26
C THR A 357 25.48 18.59 12.60
N ARG A 358 25.34 19.53 13.55
CA ARG A 358 25.72 19.35 14.96
C ARG A 358 24.46 19.34 15.82
N ARG A 359 24.32 18.32 16.68
CA ARG A 359 23.13 18.11 17.51
C ARG A 359 22.82 19.29 18.43
N HIS A 360 23.85 19.91 19.01
CA HIS A 360 23.67 21.04 19.93
C HIS A 360 23.88 22.43 19.27
N LYS A 361 24.00 22.52 17.93
CA LYS A 361 24.28 23.79 17.23
C LYS A 361 23.52 23.92 15.91
N THR A 362 22.27 24.40 16.00
CA THR A 362 21.29 24.51 14.91
C THR A 362 21.75 25.27 13.66
N ASN A 363 22.66 26.25 13.81
CA ASN A 363 23.22 27.03 12.70
C ASN A 363 24.45 26.37 12.02
N PHE A 364 24.85 25.16 12.43
CA PHE A 364 25.97 24.44 11.84
C PHE A 364 25.48 23.49 10.74
N LYS A 365 25.73 23.86 9.47
CA LYS A 365 25.51 22.99 8.31
C LYS A 365 26.72 23.04 7.38
N VAL A 366 27.24 21.87 6.99
CA VAL A 366 28.34 21.76 6.02
C VAL A 366 27.98 20.74 4.95
N ASN A 367 27.82 21.21 3.70
CA ASN A 367 27.47 20.37 2.56
C ASN A 367 28.75 19.83 1.89
N ASN A 368 29.34 18.77 2.44
CA ASN A 368 30.57 18.18 1.93
C ASN A 368 30.72 16.71 2.39
N ASN A 369 31.36 15.87 1.59
CA ASN A 369 31.63 14.46 1.92
C ASN A 369 32.70 14.31 3.01
N GLU A 370 33.46 15.37 3.32
CA GLU A 370 34.46 15.39 4.38
C GLU A 370 34.29 16.66 5.24
N LEU A 371 34.00 16.48 6.53
CA LEU A 371 33.97 17.56 7.52
C LEU A 371 35.33 17.66 8.22
N LYS A 372 35.98 18.83 8.10
CA LYS A 372 37.26 19.13 8.76
C LYS A 372 37.05 20.12 9.89
N ILE A 373 37.45 19.74 11.10
CA ILE A 373 37.47 20.61 12.27
C ILE A 373 38.94 20.75 12.65
N LYS A 374 39.48 21.97 12.52
CA LYS A 374 40.87 22.32 12.86
C LYS A 374 40.90 22.99 14.23
N ASP A 375 41.99 22.79 14.98
CA ASP A 375 42.18 23.40 16.31
C ASP A 375 40.99 23.10 17.23
N ILE A 376 40.67 21.80 17.39
CA ILE A 376 39.46 21.36 18.07
C ILE A 376 39.47 21.77 19.55
N LYS A 377 38.35 22.31 20.03
CA LYS A 377 38.20 22.83 21.40
C LYS A 377 37.20 21.99 22.19
N PRO A 378 37.21 22.07 23.53
CA PRO A 378 36.17 21.41 24.34
C PRO A 378 34.73 21.86 24.00
N THR A 379 34.55 23.02 23.37
CA THR A 379 33.26 23.49 22.83
C THR A 379 32.82 22.82 21.53
N ASP A 380 33.68 21.97 20.95
CA ASP A 380 33.41 21.15 19.76
C ASP A 380 33.11 19.69 20.12
N GLU A 381 33.07 19.35 21.41
CA GLU A 381 32.42 18.13 21.88
C GLU A 381 30.91 18.19 21.57
N ASP A 382 30.46 17.28 20.71
CA ASP A 382 29.10 17.26 20.18
C ASP A 382 28.82 15.91 19.49
N ILE A 383 27.55 15.65 19.19
CA ILE A 383 27.18 14.60 18.24
C ILE A 383 27.06 15.24 16.86
N TYR A 384 27.91 14.79 15.95
CA TYR A 384 27.92 15.19 14.55
C TYR A 384 27.14 14.16 13.74
N GLU A 385 26.19 14.63 12.95
CA GLU A 385 25.33 13.78 12.13
C GLU A 385 25.66 14.02 10.66
N CYS A 386 26.00 12.95 9.94
CA CYS A 386 26.05 12.96 8.49
C CYS A 386 24.72 12.48 7.94
N MET A 387 24.07 13.31 7.12
CA MET A 387 22.83 12.99 6.42
C MET A 387 23.11 12.90 4.92
N ALA A 388 22.81 11.75 4.31
CA ALA A 388 22.79 11.57 2.87
C ALA A 388 21.34 11.60 2.38
N ASN A 389 20.99 12.55 1.50
CA ASN A 389 19.62 12.80 1.08
C ASN A 389 19.48 12.76 -0.44
N ASN A 390 18.52 12.00 -0.97
CA ASN A 390 18.02 12.15 -2.33
C ASN A 390 16.48 12.11 -2.36
N SER A 391 15.88 12.24 -3.55
CA SER A 391 14.41 12.28 -3.71
C SER A 391 13.66 10.99 -3.31
N LEU A 392 14.33 9.99 -2.75
CA LEU A 392 13.81 8.66 -2.44
C LEU A 392 13.99 8.26 -0.97
N GLY A 393 14.77 9.03 -0.20
CA GLY A 393 15.03 8.75 1.20
C GLY A 393 16.24 9.48 1.76
N VAL A 394 16.42 9.33 3.07
CA VAL A 394 17.54 9.88 3.83
C VAL A 394 18.20 8.76 4.60
N ALA A 395 19.53 8.65 4.51
CA ALA A 395 20.34 7.84 5.41
C ALA A 395 21.10 8.75 6.37
N VAL A 396 21.23 8.34 7.63
CA VAL A 396 21.90 9.14 8.68
C VAL A 396 22.95 8.30 9.42
N LYS A 397 24.10 8.90 9.72
CA LYS A 397 25.17 8.32 10.52
C LYS A 397 25.65 9.29 11.59
N GLU A 398 25.59 8.87 12.84
CA GLU A 398 26.02 9.65 14.01
C GLU A 398 27.51 9.39 14.36
N VAL A 399 28.17 10.44 14.86
CA VAL A 399 29.53 10.45 15.43
C VAL A 399 29.51 11.21 16.74
N ASN A 400 29.91 10.57 17.84
CA ASN A 400 30.16 11.25 19.10
C ASN A 400 31.64 11.71 19.14
N VAL A 401 31.88 13.01 19.04
CA VAL A 401 33.24 13.58 19.15
C VAL A 401 33.46 14.01 20.60
N LYS A 402 34.43 13.38 21.27
CA LYS A 402 34.83 13.70 22.65
C LYS A 402 36.20 14.35 22.69
N VAL A 403 36.32 15.45 23.42
CA VAL A 403 37.56 16.22 23.54
C VAL A 403 38.08 16.10 24.97
N ARG A 404 39.17 15.34 25.15
CA ARG A 404 39.79 15.17 26.46
C ARG A 404 40.34 16.52 26.95
N GLY A 405 39.61 17.17 27.86
CA GLY A 405 40.01 18.45 28.45
C GLY A 405 38.90 19.38 28.96
N GLY A 406 37.61 19.09 28.77
CA GLY A 406 36.52 19.97 29.24
C GLY A 406 35.42 19.26 30.00
N SER A 407 35.20 19.67 31.25
CA SER A 407 33.98 19.37 31.99
C SER A 407 32.94 20.45 31.74
N ASN A 408 31.89 20.16 30.97
CA ASN A 408 30.66 20.95 30.97
C ASN A 408 29.45 20.01 30.89
N GLN A 409 28.63 20.01 31.94
CA GLN A 409 27.35 19.30 31.94
C GLN A 409 26.37 20.03 31.03
N LEU A 410 26.19 19.53 29.81
CA LEU A 410 24.98 19.81 29.03
C LEU A 410 23.81 19.12 29.73
N ILE A 411 22.73 19.86 29.98
CA ILE A 411 21.49 19.31 30.54
C ILE A 411 20.85 18.46 29.45
N ASP A 412 20.80 17.15 29.66
CA ASP A 412 20.23 16.22 28.69
C ASP A 412 18.71 16.37 28.63
N THR A 413 18.22 17.00 27.56
CA THR A 413 16.79 17.16 27.26
C THR A 413 16.25 16.07 26.33
N HIS A 414 17.06 15.07 25.97
CA HIS A 414 16.66 14.05 25.00
C HIS A 414 15.92 12.87 25.64
N LEU A 415 14.94 12.36 24.91
CA LEU A 415 14.23 11.14 25.26
C LEU A 415 14.93 9.93 24.64
N GLU A 416 15.13 8.89 25.43
CA GLU A 416 15.73 7.64 24.96
C GLU A 416 14.75 6.89 24.06
N SER A 417 15.26 5.96 23.23
CA SER A 417 14.40 5.04 22.47
C SER A 417 13.46 4.21 23.36
N HIS A 418 13.79 4.04 24.64
CA HIS A 418 12.91 3.41 25.62
C HIS A 418 11.69 4.29 25.99
N ASP A 419 11.88 5.60 26.22
CA ASP A 419 10.79 6.54 26.53
C ASP A 419 9.72 6.54 25.42
N ILE A 420 10.13 6.37 24.16
CA ILE A 420 9.25 6.34 22.99
C ILE A 420 8.44 5.05 22.94
N LEU A 421 9.06 3.90 23.20
CA LEU A 421 8.35 2.61 23.27
C LEU A 421 7.32 2.60 24.40
N GLU A 422 7.67 3.18 25.55
CA GLU A 422 6.78 3.32 26.69
C GLU A 422 5.62 4.30 26.39
N ALA A 423 5.91 5.46 25.78
CA ALA A 423 4.90 6.43 25.35
C ALA A 423 3.97 5.87 24.25
N PHE A 424 4.49 5.06 23.33
CA PHE A 424 3.71 4.37 22.31
C PHE A 424 2.79 3.32 22.93
N GLN A 425 3.27 2.56 23.92
CA GLN A 425 2.45 1.58 24.63
C GLN A 425 1.32 2.26 25.43
N GLU A 426 1.60 3.37 26.14
CA GLU A 426 0.57 4.20 26.79
C GLU A 426 -0.46 4.73 25.78
N ALA A 427 0.00 5.25 24.62
CA ALA A 427 -0.87 5.73 23.56
C ALA A 427 -1.77 4.62 22.99
N LYS A 428 -1.18 3.45 22.72
CA LYS A 428 -1.86 2.27 22.19
C LYS A 428 -2.97 1.81 23.14
N GLU A 429 -2.69 1.70 24.44
CA GLU A 429 -3.69 1.30 25.44
C GLU A 429 -4.87 2.26 25.49
N ILE A 430 -4.62 3.58 25.51
CA ILE A 430 -5.68 4.61 25.49
C ILE A 430 -6.52 4.52 24.20
N VAL A 431 -5.87 4.41 23.04
CA VAL A 431 -6.55 4.36 21.73
C VAL A 431 -7.33 3.05 21.55
N ASP A 432 -6.74 1.90 21.88
CA ASP A 432 -7.43 0.60 21.83
C ASP A 432 -8.62 0.58 22.80
N GLN A 433 -8.50 1.13 24.01
CA GLN A 433 -9.61 1.21 24.96
C GLN A 433 -10.73 2.13 24.46
N ALA A 434 -10.41 3.31 23.91
CA ALA A 434 -11.37 4.25 23.34
C ALA A 434 -12.14 3.67 22.14
N ILE A 435 -11.45 2.94 21.26
CA ILE A 435 -12.07 2.25 20.11
C ILE A 435 -12.92 1.07 20.59
N ASN A 436 -12.44 0.24 21.52
CA ASN A 436 -13.19 -0.90 22.03
C ASN A 436 -14.47 -0.48 22.78
N GLN A 437 -14.41 0.61 23.57
CA GLN A 437 -15.60 1.21 24.17
C GLN A 437 -16.57 1.69 23.10
N THR A 438 -16.07 2.41 22.09
CA THR A 438 -16.88 2.87 20.95
C THR A 438 -17.57 1.68 20.25
N LEU A 439 -16.83 0.61 19.91
CA LEU A 439 -17.38 -0.60 19.29
C LEU A 439 -18.41 -1.32 20.18
N HIS A 440 -18.21 -1.37 21.50
CA HIS A 440 -19.19 -1.94 22.43
C HIS A 440 -20.47 -1.07 22.47
N THR A 441 -20.33 0.24 22.60
CA THR A 441 -21.42 1.23 22.59
C THR A 441 -22.23 1.15 21.29
N ILE A 442 -21.54 1.02 20.17
CA ILE A 442 -22.07 0.82 18.82
C ILE A 442 -22.82 -0.51 18.66
N ARG A 443 -22.45 -1.55 19.42
CA ARG A 443 -23.13 -2.87 19.43
C ARG A 443 -24.31 -2.95 20.39
N ASP A 444 -24.40 -2.07 21.39
CA ASP A 444 -25.52 -2.07 22.35
C ASP A 444 -26.82 -1.56 21.71
N LYS A 445 -27.78 -2.48 21.51
CA LYS A 445 -29.12 -2.16 20.99
C LYS A 445 -29.86 -1.10 21.82
N LYS A 446 -29.60 -1.01 23.14
CA LYS A 446 -30.22 0.01 23.99
C LYS A 446 -29.70 1.40 23.67
N TYR A 447 -28.38 1.54 23.48
CA TYR A 447 -27.72 2.81 23.18
C TYR A 447 -28.16 3.41 21.82
N ARG A 448 -28.34 2.56 20.80
CA ARG A 448 -28.76 2.98 19.44
C ARG A 448 -30.07 3.75 19.44
N LEU A 449 -31.05 3.29 20.21
CA LEU A 449 -32.43 3.79 20.23
C LEU A 449 -32.63 5.07 21.06
N GLU A 450 -31.59 5.60 21.72
CA GLU A 450 -31.75 6.73 22.65
C GLU A 450 -31.94 8.10 21.97
N ASN A 451 -31.30 8.35 20.82
CA ASN A 451 -31.28 9.69 20.19
C ASN A 451 -30.83 9.69 18.71
N PRO A 452 -31.51 10.43 17.80
CA PRO A 452 -31.02 10.76 16.45
C PRO A 452 -29.55 11.20 16.34
N SER A 453 -28.98 11.90 17.33
CA SER A 453 -27.53 12.25 17.31
C SER A 453 -26.64 11.00 17.30
N LYS A 454 -26.96 9.99 18.12
CA LYS A 454 -26.20 8.73 18.20
C LYS A 454 -26.36 7.91 16.94
N LEU A 455 -27.59 7.81 16.41
CA LEU A 455 -27.86 7.18 15.11
C LEU A 455 -27.02 7.81 13.99
N ARG A 456 -26.86 9.14 13.99
CA ARG A 456 -26.02 9.85 13.01
C ARG A 456 -24.52 9.57 13.20
N SER A 457 -24.02 9.49 14.44
CA SER A 457 -22.60 9.14 14.69
C SER A 457 -22.31 7.70 14.26
N ILE A 458 -23.23 6.77 14.54
CA ILE A 458 -23.18 5.36 14.10
C ILE A 458 -23.20 5.24 12.57
N ALA A 459 -24.15 5.89 11.91
CA ALA A 459 -24.30 5.85 10.44
C ALA A 459 -23.16 6.54 9.67
N ARG A 460 -22.19 7.14 10.37
CA ARG A 460 -20.99 7.76 9.79
C ARG A 460 -19.69 7.04 10.16
N PHE A 461 -19.73 6.12 11.14
CA PHE A 461 -18.55 5.38 11.61
C PHE A 461 -17.91 4.58 10.46
N PRO A 462 -16.56 4.51 10.34
CA PRO A 462 -15.90 3.69 9.33
C PRO A 462 -16.03 2.20 9.64
N LEU A 463 -16.35 1.38 8.64
CA LEU A 463 -16.78 -0.01 8.86
C LEU A 463 -15.96 -1.08 8.14
N SER A 464 -15.21 -0.70 7.10
CA SER A 464 -14.18 -1.56 6.54
C SER A 464 -13.02 -1.68 7.54
N PRO A 465 -12.51 -2.91 7.82
CA PRO A 465 -11.30 -3.09 8.63
C PRO A 465 -10.14 -2.22 8.15
N GLU A 466 -10.01 -2.04 6.84
CA GLU A 466 -9.00 -1.21 6.20
C GLU A 466 -9.11 0.28 6.60
N SER A 467 -10.33 0.82 6.73
CA SER A 467 -10.55 2.21 7.17
C SER A 467 -10.34 2.37 8.67
N ILE A 468 -10.71 1.36 9.46
CA ILE A 468 -10.54 1.37 10.92
C ILE A 468 -9.04 1.34 11.26
N GLU A 469 -8.28 0.39 10.70
CA GLU A 469 -6.83 0.30 10.89
C GLU A 469 -6.11 1.56 10.38
N PHE A 470 -6.51 2.10 9.21
CA PHE A 470 -5.96 3.35 8.70
C PHE A 470 -6.13 4.50 9.70
N ALA A 471 -7.36 4.75 10.17
CA ALA A 471 -7.60 5.81 11.15
C ALA A 471 -6.88 5.55 12.48
N LYS A 472 -6.93 4.32 12.98
CA LYS A 472 -6.29 3.88 14.22
C LYS A 472 -4.78 4.18 14.23
N SER A 473 -4.09 3.95 13.12
CA SER A 473 -2.66 4.23 12.98
C SER A 473 -2.31 5.70 13.25
N ILE A 474 -3.17 6.61 12.77
CA ILE A 474 -3.03 8.05 12.94
C ILE A 474 -3.31 8.45 14.39
N GLU A 475 -4.40 7.95 14.98
CA GLU A 475 -4.75 8.28 16.37
C GLU A 475 -3.65 7.79 17.34
N MET A 476 -3.04 6.63 17.09
CA MET A 476 -1.86 6.16 17.83
C MET A 476 -0.65 7.09 17.67
N TYR A 477 -0.35 7.53 16.44
CA TYR A 477 0.79 8.44 16.19
C TYR A 477 0.58 9.80 16.88
N GLU A 478 -0.57 10.45 16.64
CA GLU A 478 -0.89 11.75 17.23
C GLU A 478 -0.90 11.67 18.78
N LYS A 479 -1.45 10.60 19.37
CA LYS A 479 -1.46 10.40 20.82
C LYS A 479 -0.07 10.14 21.40
N THR A 480 0.78 9.40 20.69
CA THR A 480 2.16 9.15 21.14
C THR A 480 2.97 10.45 21.18
N LEU A 481 2.83 11.32 20.16
CA LEU A 481 3.47 12.64 20.17
C LEU A 481 2.98 13.52 21.33
N GLU A 482 1.70 13.47 21.67
CA GLU A 482 1.14 14.19 22.84
C GLU A 482 1.77 13.71 24.16
N ILE A 483 1.89 12.40 24.36
CA ILE A 483 2.48 11.80 25.56
C ILE A 483 3.99 12.10 25.65
N ILE A 484 4.71 11.99 24.53
CA ILE A 484 6.13 12.38 24.42
C ILE A 484 6.33 13.83 24.85
N ARG A 485 5.49 14.74 24.37
CA ARG A 485 5.54 16.16 24.74
C ARG A 485 5.30 16.36 26.24
N ARG A 486 4.26 15.73 26.81
CA ARG A 486 3.97 15.77 28.25
C ARG A 486 5.17 15.28 29.08
N LYS A 487 5.76 14.14 28.71
CA LYS A 487 6.95 13.59 29.38
C LYS A 487 8.16 14.53 29.29
N ALA A 488 8.35 15.22 28.17
CA ALA A 488 9.40 16.23 28.03
C ALA A 488 9.18 17.46 28.94
N GLU A 489 7.94 17.94 29.08
CA GLU A 489 7.59 19.02 30.03
C GLU A 489 7.86 18.62 31.48
N GLU A 490 7.47 17.40 31.86
CA GLU A 490 7.70 16.85 33.19
C GLU A 490 9.20 16.69 33.51
N LYS A 491 10.01 16.20 32.56
CA LYS A 491 11.47 16.06 32.72
C LYS A 491 12.19 17.41 32.78
N THR A 492 11.81 18.39 31.95
CA THR A 492 12.54 19.67 31.81
C THR A 492 12.08 20.78 32.75
N LYS A 493 10.89 20.67 33.36
CA LYS A 493 10.24 21.72 34.18
C LYS A 493 10.05 23.06 33.45
N LEU A 494 10.10 23.06 32.11
CA LEU A 494 9.90 24.21 31.25
C LEU A 494 8.70 23.97 30.32
N PRO A 495 7.81 24.96 30.09
CA PRO A 495 6.71 24.80 29.15
C PRO A 495 7.25 24.58 27.72
N THR A 496 6.85 23.50 27.03
CA THR A 496 7.39 23.18 25.68
C THR A 496 6.84 24.08 24.56
N ILE A 497 6.29 25.24 24.90
CA ILE A 497 5.78 26.23 23.94
C ILE A 497 6.88 26.74 22.98
N GLN A 498 8.17 26.53 23.32
CA GLN A 498 9.33 26.93 22.52
C GLN A 498 9.96 25.82 21.66
N PHE A 499 9.58 24.53 21.82
CA PHE A 499 10.20 23.42 21.09
C PHE A 499 9.33 22.91 19.94
N LYS A 500 9.95 22.61 18.80
CA LYS A 500 9.34 21.83 17.72
C LYS A 500 9.47 20.35 18.05
N TYR A 501 8.56 19.51 17.53
CA TYR A 501 8.68 18.06 17.66
C TYR A 501 10.00 17.48 17.08
N ALA A 502 10.57 18.17 16.07
CA ALA A 502 11.89 17.85 15.51
C ALA A 502 13.07 18.15 16.47
N ASP A 503 12.85 18.96 17.51
CA ASP A 503 13.84 19.23 18.57
C ASP A 503 13.75 18.18 19.69
N LEU A 504 12.62 17.47 19.80
CA LEU A 504 12.36 16.43 20.81
C LEU A 504 12.69 15.01 20.33
N LEU A 505 12.53 14.73 19.04
CA LEU A 505 12.66 13.39 18.45
C LEU A 505 13.56 13.40 17.21
N SER A 506 14.51 12.47 17.14
CA SER A 506 15.36 12.30 15.96
C SER A 506 14.59 11.69 14.78
N PRO A 507 15.07 11.86 13.52
CA PRO A 507 14.44 11.25 12.35
C PRO A 507 14.28 9.71 12.46
N ASN A 508 15.24 9.02 13.08
CA ASN A 508 15.16 7.59 13.32
C ASN A 508 14.06 7.24 14.35
N GLN A 509 13.94 8.03 15.42
CA GLN A 509 12.89 7.88 16.44
C GLN A 509 11.49 8.08 15.84
N LEU A 510 11.32 9.08 14.96
CA LEU A 510 10.08 9.34 14.23
C LEU A 510 9.74 8.22 13.23
N ASN A 511 10.75 7.63 12.59
CA ASN A 511 10.60 6.47 11.71
C ASN A 511 10.19 5.20 12.48
N ILE A 512 10.79 4.95 13.65
CA ILE A 512 10.37 3.86 14.55
C ILE A 512 8.91 4.05 14.98
N LEU A 513 8.50 5.26 15.38
CA LEU A 513 7.12 5.56 15.71
C LEU A 513 6.15 5.35 14.54
N ALA A 514 6.56 5.69 13.31
CA ALA A 514 5.78 5.44 12.10
C ALA A 514 5.57 3.94 11.85
N HIS A 515 6.61 3.12 12.06
CA HIS A 515 6.53 1.65 11.93
C HIS A 515 5.67 1.02 13.04
N LEU A 516 5.82 1.47 14.30
CA LEU A 516 5.07 0.94 15.44
C LEU A 516 3.56 1.23 15.34
N SER A 517 3.20 2.44 14.92
CA SER A 517 1.80 2.86 14.75
C SER A 517 1.16 2.33 13.47
N GLY A 518 1.95 1.89 12.48
CA GLY A 518 1.47 1.63 11.12
C GLY A 518 1.18 2.89 10.31
N CYS A 519 1.46 4.09 10.84
CA CYS A 519 1.28 5.36 10.14
C CYS A 519 2.54 5.74 9.36
N LEU A 520 3.04 4.83 8.51
CA LEU A 520 4.10 5.17 7.56
C LEU A 520 3.59 6.24 6.61
N VAL A 521 4.32 7.35 6.56
CA VAL A 521 4.16 8.38 5.54
C VAL A 521 4.28 7.69 4.18
N GLY A 522 3.17 7.61 3.47
CA GLY A 522 3.12 6.87 2.22
C GLY A 522 3.21 5.35 2.37
N HIS A 523 2.42 4.73 3.26
CA HIS A 523 2.26 3.27 3.27
C HIS A 523 1.69 2.68 1.94
N ARG A 524 1.13 3.53 1.06
CA ARG A 524 0.80 3.23 -0.36
C ARG A 524 1.90 3.60 -1.38
N PHE A 525 2.98 4.23 -0.94
CA PHE A 525 4.14 4.64 -1.74
C PHE A 525 5.36 3.73 -1.47
N HIS A 526 5.46 3.15 -0.27
CA HIS A 526 6.64 2.39 0.18
C HIS A 526 6.73 0.94 -0.31
N ASN A 527 5.67 0.41 -0.91
CA ASN A 527 5.79 -0.82 -1.67
C ASN A 527 6.24 -0.49 -3.10
N SER A 528 7.50 -0.78 -3.42
CA SER A 528 7.95 -0.94 -4.82
C SER A 528 7.16 -2.03 -5.57
N TYR A 529 6.46 -2.90 -4.82
CA TYR A 529 5.42 -3.79 -5.35
C TYR A 529 4.18 -3.07 -5.91
N GLN A 530 3.88 -1.83 -5.51
CA GLN A 530 2.66 -1.13 -5.93
C GLN A 530 2.81 -0.46 -7.30
N THR A 531 3.98 0.10 -7.61
CA THR A 531 4.30 0.63 -8.94
C THR A 531 4.26 -0.45 -10.02
N ASN A 532 4.72 -1.65 -9.69
CA ASN A 532 4.61 -2.84 -10.53
C ASN A 532 3.18 -3.38 -10.63
N ARG A 533 2.39 -3.34 -9.54
CA ARG A 533 1.01 -3.85 -9.47
C ARG A 533 0.11 -3.35 -10.60
N CYS A 534 0.18 -2.06 -10.94
CA CYS A 534 -0.65 -1.49 -12.02
C CYS A 534 -0.28 -1.97 -13.44
N ARG A 535 0.91 -2.57 -13.61
CA ARG A 535 1.37 -3.15 -14.88
C ARG A 535 1.29 -4.68 -14.89
N GLU A 536 1.44 -5.31 -13.73
CA GLU A 536 1.37 -6.77 -13.53
C GLU A 536 -0.07 -7.29 -13.35
N GLU A 537 -1.01 -6.49 -12.82
CA GLU A 537 -2.42 -6.86 -12.70
C GLU A 537 -3.23 -6.41 -13.95
N CYS A 538 -3.34 -7.29 -14.95
CA CYS A 538 -4.10 -7.03 -16.18
C CYS A 538 -5.60 -6.68 -15.98
N THR A 539 -6.18 -6.96 -14.82
CA THR A 539 -7.48 -6.44 -14.39
C THR A 539 -7.56 -4.92 -14.60
N HIS A 540 -6.52 -4.18 -14.20
CA HIS A 540 -6.49 -2.72 -14.26
C HIS A 540 -6.39 -2.14 -15.68
N GLN A 541 -5.93 -2.93 -16.66
CA GLN A 541 -5.93 -2.52 -18.06
C GLN A 541 -7.34 -2.52 -18.68
N THR A 542 -8.27 -3.34 -18.14
CA THR A 542 -9.62 -3.55 -18.72
C THR A 542 -10.73 -2.97 -17.84
N TYR A 543 -10.57 -2.99 -16.52
CA TYR A 543 -11.58 -2.62 -15.53
C TYR A 543 -10.97 -1.77 -14.41
N ARG A 544 -11.78 -0.87 -13.83
CA ARG A 544 -11.36 -0.07 -12.67
C ARG A 544 -11.08 -0.98 -11.47
N SER A 545 -10.07 -0.66 -10.67
CA SER A 545 -9.96 -1.26 -9.32
C SER A 545 -11.18 -0.87 -8.46
N TYR A 546 -11.36 -1.49 -7.29
CA TYR A 546 -12.41 -1.07 -6.35
C TYR A 546 -12.02 0.16 -5.53
N ASP A 547 -10.73 0.34 -5.27
CA ASP A 547 -10.15 1.43 -4.47
C ASP A 547 -9.67 2.62 -5.32
N GLY A 548 -9.94 2.64 -6.63
CA GLY A 548 -9.56 3.71 -7.55
C GLY A 548 -8.07 3.80 -7.91
N VAL A 549 -7.21 2.93 -7.37
CA VAL A 549 -5.78 2.91 -7.75
C VAL A 549 -5.59 2.53 -9.22
N CYS A 550 -4.42 2.85 -9.76
CA CYS A 550 -4.03 2.58 -11.15
C CYS A 550 -4.85 3.32 -12.23
N ASN A 551 -5.83 4.17 -11.88
CA ASN A 551 -6.54 4.98 -12.89
C ASN A 551 -5.60 5.94 -13.63
N ASN A 552 -4.64 6.53 -12.92
CA ASN A 552 -3.54 7.30 -13.49
C ASN A 552 -2.23 6.52 -13.34
N LEU A 553 -1.61 6.13 -14.46
CA LEU A 553 -0.43 5.25 -14.44
C LEU A 553 0.86 5.94 -13.94
N GLU A 554 0.93 7.27 -14.01
CA GLU A 554 2.06 8.06 -13.48
C GLU A 554 1.87 8.35 -11.99
N ASN A 555 0.63 8.66 -11.59
CA ASN A 555 0.25 9.04 -10.24
C ASN A 555 -0.82 8.08 -9.68
N GLN A 556 -0.41 6.84 -9.38
CA GLN A 556 -1.31 5.69 -9.15
C GLN A 556 -2.32 5.83 -8.00
N LEU A 557 -2.19 6.84 -7.15
CA LEU A 557 -3.07 7.13 -6.01
C LEU A 557 -4.01 8.32 -6.23
N TRP A 558 -3.86 9.03 -7.35
CA TRP A 558 -4.73 10.14 -7.70
C TRP A 558 -6.17 9.67 -7.91
N GLY A 559 -7.09 10.21 -7.12
CA GLY A 559 -8.49 9.80 -7.06
C GLY A 559 -8.77 8.47 -6.36
N ALA A 560 -7.77 7.81 -5.75
CA ALA A 560 -7.99 6.56 -5.04
C ALA A 560 -8.64 6.77 -3.65
N SER A 561 -9.38 5.77 -3.15
CA SER A 561 -9.93 5.75 -1.80
C SER A 561 -8.84 5.80 -0.73
N LEU A 562 -9.16 6.20 0.50
CA LEU A 562 -8.21 6.34 1.61
C LEU A 562 -7.01 7.27 1.29
N THR A 563 -7.24 8.31 0.48
CA THR A 563 -6.24 9.36 0.19
C THR A 563 -6.71 10.75 0.66
N PRO A 564 -5.79 11.72 0.85
CA PRO A 564 -6.16 13.09 1.17
C PRO A 564 -7.06 13.73 0.11
N PHE A 565 -8.01 14.55 0.55
CA PHE A 565 -8.69 15.48 -0.35
C PHE A 565 -7.70 16.48 -0.97
N ARG A 566 -7.94 16.89 -2.22
CA ARG A 566 -7.11 17.92 -2.87
C ARG A 566 -7.39 19.30 -2.25
N ARG A 567 -6.35 20.09 -2.00
CA ARG A 567 -6.49 21.52 -1.66
C ARG A 567 -6.50 22.37 -2.94
N LEU A 568 -7.37 23.37 -2.98
CA LEU A 568 -7.34 24.45 -3.99
C LEU A 568 -6.66 25.72 -3.46
N ILE A 569 -6.63 25.86 -2.14
CA ILE A 569 -5.98 26.92 -1.36
C ILE A 569 -5.42 26.30 -0.08
N ASP A 570 -4.43 26.94 0.53
CA ASP A 570 -3.82 26.46 1.77
C ASP A 570 -4.86 26.39 2.90
N PRO A 571 -4.85 25.31 3.72
CA PRO A 571 -5.78 25.16 4.83
C PRO A 571 -5.50 26.15 5.96
N GLN A 572 -6.57 26.63 6.60
CA GLN A 572 -6.48 27.56 7.73
C GLN A 572 -6.89 26.86 9.03
N TYR A 573 -5.91 26.70 9.92
CA TYR A 573 -6.07 26.17 11.27
C TYR A 573 -5.72 27.22 12.34
N GLU A 574 -6.26 27.03 13.54
CA GLU A 574 -6.11 27.89 14.71
C GLU A 574 -4.64 28.09 15.12
N ASP A 575 -3.88 27.01 15.06
CA ASP A 575 -2.45 26.89 15.35
C ASP A 575 -1.61 26.80 14.07
N GLY A 576 -2.22 26.97 12.89
CA GLY A 576 -1.61 26.74 11.58
C GLY A 576 -1.34 25.27 11.24
N ILE A 577 -1.58 24.32 12.15
CA ILE A 577 -1.20 22.90 11.99
C ILE A 577 -2.43 22.00 11.98
N HIS A 578 -3.24 21.98 13.03
CA HIS A 578 -4.31 20.99 13.13
C HIS A 578 -5.54 21.39 13.94
N LEU A 579 -5.48 22.40 14.82
CA LEU A 579 -6.61 22.79 15.66
C LEU A 579 -7.64 23.57 14.82
N PRO A 580 -8.94 23.21 14.81
CA PRO A 580 -9.94 23.88 14.01
C PRO A 580 -10.18 25.33 14.49
N ILE A 581 -10.45 26.25 13.56
CA ILE A 581 -10.79 27.64 13.90
C ILE A 581 -12.02 27.68 14.82
N GLY A 582 -11.88 28.35 15.96
CA GLY A 582 -12.86 28.36 17.05
C GLY A 582 -12.54 27.36 18.17
N TRP A 583 -11.32 26.82 18.23
CA TRP A 583 -10.88 25.95 19.33
C TRP A 583 -10.72 26.71 20.64
N PHE A 584 -10.16 27.92 20.58
CA PHE A 584 -10.04 28.82 21.73
C PHE A 584 -11.20 29.81 21.75
N ALA A 585 -12.04 29.75 22.79
CA ALA A 585 -13.26 30.55 22.90
C ALA A 585 -13.01 32.07 22.85
N ASP A 586 -11.92 32.53 23.47
CA ASP A 586 -11.59 33.95 23.59
C ASP A 586 -10.80 34.52 22.39
N LYS A 587 -10.41 33.67 21.43
CA LYS A 587 -9.59 34.12 20.30
C LYS A 587 -10.42 34.89 19.28
N LYS A 588 -9.89 36.03 18.86
CA LYS A 588 -10.48 36.94 17.88
C LYS A 588 -9.78 36.83 16.54
N TYR A 589 -10.54 36.98 15.46
CA TYR A 589 -10.11 36.95 14.06
C TYR A 589 -10.45 38.32 13.47
N ASN A 590 -9.44 39.07 13.04
CA ASN A 590 -9.59 40.44 12.54
C ASN A 590 -10.38 41.35 13.52
N GLY A 591 -10.21 41.15 14.84
CA GLY A 591 -10.90 41.89 15.91
C GLY A 591 -12.23 41.29 16.39
N PHE A 592 -12.79 40.30 15.69
CA PHE A 592 -14.12 39.73 16.00
C PHE A 592 -14.05 38.30 16.56
N ALA A 593 -14.94 37.95 17.48
CA ALA A 593 -15.10 36.56 17.92
C ALA A 593 -15.71 35.70 16.79
N LYS A 594 -15.34 34.41 16.71
CA LYS A 594 -15.94 33.47 15.74
C LYS A 594 -17.43 33.31 16.05
N PRO A 595 -18.36 33.53 15.09
CA PRO A 595 -19.77 33.33 15.34
C PRO A 595 -20.09 31.85 15.56
N ASN A 596 -20.91 31.56 16.55
CA ASN A 596 -21.37 30.21 16.87
C ASN A 596 -22.17 29.61 15.69
N ALA A 597 -21.80 28.41 15.24
CA ALA A 597 -22.39 27.79 14.05
C ALA A 597 -23.90 27.52 14.18
N ARG A 598 -24.39 27.19 15.38
CA ARG A 598 -25.82 27.00 15.64
C ARG A 598 -26.58 28.34 15.60
N LYS A 599 -26.01 29.41 16.16
CA LYS A 599 -26.58 30.76 16.06
C LYS A 599 -26.68 31.23 14.61
N VAL A 600 -25.64 30.98 13.79
CA VAL A 600 -25.67 31.24 12.34
C VAL A 600 -26.78 30.44 11.65
N SER A 601 -26.91 29.15 11.97
CA SER A 601 -28.00 28.30 11.45
C SER A 601 -29.40 28.84 11.82
N GLN A 602 -29.60 29.32 13.05
CA GLN A 602 -30.88 29.90 13.48
C GLN A 602 -31.17 31.24 12.78
N GLN A 603 -30.16 32.11 12.66
CA GLN A 603 -30.37 33.48 12.17
C GLN A 603 -30.37 33.62 10.64
N LEU A 604 -29.61 32.77 9.92
CA LEU A 604 -29.44 32.89 8.46
C LEU A 604 -30.01 31.72 7.66
N LEU A 605 -30.13 30.52 8.24
CA LEU A 605 -30.56 29.31 7.52
C LEU A 605 -31.96 28.81 7.91
N SER A 606 -32.64 29.47 8.86
CA SER A 606 -34.00 29.08 9.24
C SER A 606 -35.04 29.68 8.31
N ALA A 607 -36.01 28.86 7.89
CA ALA A 607 -37.13 29.28 7.05
C ALA A 607 -38.46 29.01 7.77
N LYS A 608 -39.37 29.99 7.78
CA LYS A 608 -40.72 29.84 8.35
C LYS A 608 -41.70 29.12 7.41
N LYS A 609 -41.37 29.07 6.12
CA LYS A 609 -42.14 28.42 5.06
C LYS A 609 -41.15 27.76 4.09
N VAL A 610 -41.48 26.57 3.60
CA VAL A 610 -40.77 25.94 2.49
C VAL A 610 -41.27 26.56 1.19
N SER A 611 -40.36 26.80 0.25
CA SER A 611 -40.68 27.26 -1.10
C SER A 611 -40.47 26.09 -2.05
N GLU A 612 -41.47 25.81 -2.90
CA GLU A 612 -41.42 24.70 -3.84
C GLU A 612 -40.60 25.05 -5.08
N ASP A 613 -39.78 24.10 -5.57
CA ASP A 613 -39.15 24.21 -6.89
C ASP A 613 -40.13 23.68 -7.95
N VAL A 614 -40.81 24.60 -8.63
CA VAL A 614 -41.79 24.28 -9.68
C VAL A 614 -41.15 23.79 -11.00
N LYS A 615 -39.81 23.77 -11.12
CA LYS A 615 -39.09 23.36 -12.33
C LYS A 615 -38.44 21.98 -12.20
N HIS A 616 -38.09 21.57 -10.99
CA HIS A 616 -37.33 20.34 -10.77
C HIS A 616 -38.05 19.41 -9.79
N SER A 617 -38.16 18.13 -10.17
CA SER A 617 -38.64 17.11 -9.24
C SER A 617 -37.61 16.85 -8.12
N HIS A 618 -38.07 16.26 -7.02
CA HIS A 618 -37.21 15.88 -5.90
C HIS A 618 -36.08 14.90 -6.27
N MET A 619 -36.15 14.27 -7.45
CA MET A 619 -35.06 13.47 -8.02
C MET A 619 -33.78 14.28 -8.24
N LEU A 620 -33.85 15.60 -8.46
CA LEU A 620 -32.66 16.45 -8.59
C LEU A 620 -31.83 16.45 -7.29
N MET A 621 -32.50 16.56 -6.14
CA MET A 621 -31.87 16.39 -4.82
C MET A 621 -31.38 14.96 -4.66
N GLN A 622 -32.27 13.99 -4.90
CA GLN A 622 -32.00 12.60 -4.58
C GLN A 622 -30.83 11.99 -5.36
N PHE A 623 -30.73 12.31 -6.66
CA PHE A 623 -29.58 11.91 -7.48
C PHE A 623 -28.31 12.66 -7.07
N GLY A 624 -28.42 13.93 -6.67
CA GLY A 624 -27.29 14.69 -6.16
C GLY A 624 -26.68 14.07 -4.89
N GLN A 625 -27.51 13.63 -3.95
CA GLN A 625 -27.04 12.88 -2.77
C GLN A 625 -26.44 11.53 -3.15
N PHE A 626 -27.08 10.79 -4.07
CA PHE A 626 -26.55 9.50 -4.52
C PHE A 626 -25.17 9.65 -5.20
N LEU A 627 -24.96 10.73 -5.96
CA LEU A 627 -23.71 11.07 -6.63
C LEU A 627 -22.61 11.56 -5.67
N ASP A 628 -22.94 12.41 -4.69
CA ASP A 628 -22.05 12.78 -3.56
C ASP A 628 -21.50 11.52 -2.88
N HIS A 629 -22.39 10.55 -2.64
CA HIS A 629 -22.07 9.28 -2.03
C HIS A 629 -21.23 8.34 -2.91
N ASP A 630 -20.98 8.66 -4.19
CA ASP A 630 -20.10 7.90 -5.08
C ASP A 630 -18.66 8.42 -5.07
N ILE A 631 -18.47 9.73 -4.84
CA ILE A 631 -17.20 10.43 -5.04
C ILE A 631 -16.55 10.97 -3.76
N ASP A 632 -17.31 11.19 -2.68
CA ASP A 632 -16.70 11.56 -1.41
C ASP A 632 -17.36 11.04 -0.13
N PHE A 633 -16.49 10.73 0.83
CA PHE A 633 -16.84 10.57 2.21
C PHE A 633 -15.67 10.92 3.13
N ALA A 634 -15.73 12.08 3.80
CA ALA A 634 -14.71 12.47 4.77
C ALA A 634 -14.71 11.55 6.00
N MET A 635 -13.60 10.85 6.23
CA MET A 635 -13.46 9.89 7.33
C MET A 635 -13.63 10.56 8.72
N PRO A 636 -14.58 10.13 9.57
CA PRO A 636 -14.61 10.53 10.97
C PRO A 636 -13.61 9.72 11.81
N SER A 637 -13.21 10.27 12.96
CA SER A 637 -12.40 9.54 13.94
C SER A 637 -13.06 8.23 14.37
N VAL A 638 -12.22 7.23 14.70
CA VAL A 638 -12.64 5.88 15.11
C VAL A 638 -13.08 5.77 16.58
N SER A 639 -13.22 6.89 17.29
CA SER A 639 -13.79 6.90 18.64
C SER A 639 -14.86 7.97 18.84
N PHE A 640 -15.87 7.63 19.64
CA PHE A 640 -16.86 8.55 20.21
C PHE A 640 -16.39 9.14 21.55
N ASN A 641 -15.23 8.72 22.03
CA ASN A 641 -14.62 9.14 23.28
C ASN A 641 -13.36 9.96 22.99
N ALA A 642 -13.04 10.91 23.86
CA ALA A 642 -11.76 11.59 23.86
C ALA A 642 -10.62 10.59 24.03
N PHE A 643 -9.52 10.76 23.30
CA PHE A 643 -8.30 9.97 23.49
C PHE A 643 -7.52 10.48 24.72
N ASN A 644 -8.14 10.47 25.89
CA ASN A 644 -7.53 10.81 27.17
C ASN A 644 -7.77 9.69 28.19
N ARG A 645 -7.06 9.71 29.33
CA ARG A 645 -7.20 8.68 30.38
C ARG A 645 -8.61 8.60 31.00
N GLU A 646 -9.42 9.66 30.85
CA GLU A 646 -10.81 9.72 31.32
C GLU A 646 -11.83 9.16 30.31
N LEU A 647 -11.42 8.98 29.05
CA LEU A 647 -12.24 8.48 27.93
C LEU A 647 -13.59 9.23 27.81
N LEU A 648 -13.54 10.56 27.88
CA LEU A 648 -14.73 11.42 27.89
C LEU A 648 -15.59 11.26 26.62
N ASP A 649 -16.82 10.78 26.80
CA ASP A 649 -17.84 10.66 25.76
C ASP A 649 -18.18 12.03 25.13
N CYS A 650 -17.98 12.19 23.81
CA CYS A 650 -18.21 13.44 23.09
C CYS A 650 -19.66 13.93 23.14
N SER A 651 -20.64 13.06 23.42
CA SER A 651 -22.05 13.44 23.60
C SER A 651 -22.34 14.08 24.97
N LYS A 652 -21.38 13.96 25.91
CA LYS A 652 -21.48 14.46 27.29
C LYS A 652 -20.61 15.70 27.54
N THR A 653 -19.52 15.89 26.79
CA THR A 653 -18.65 17.07 26.91
C THR A 653 -18.94 18.14 25.85
N CYS A 654 -18.86 19.40 26.27
CA CYS A 654 -18.84 20.56 25.38
C CYS A 654 -17.44 21.19 25.28
N SER A 655 -16.46 20.70 26.03
CA SER A 655 -15.08 21.18 25.94
C SER A 655 -14.40 20.59 24.70
N PRO A 656 -13.61 21.37 23.94
CA PRO A 656 -12.86 20.85 22.81
C PRO A 656 -11.70 19.96 23.30
N ILE A 657 -11.81 18.66 23.05
CA ILE A 657 -10.84 17.63 23.46
C ILE A 657 -10.84 16.58 22.36
N HIS A 658 -9.71 16.29 21.73
CA HIS A 658 -9.67 15.42 20.53
C HIS A 658 -10.23 14.00 20.81
N PRO A 659 -11.18 13.47 20.01
CA PRO A 659 -11.70 13.99 18.73
C PRO A 659 -13.00 14.82 18.84
N CYS A 660 -13.46 15.14 20.04
CA CYS A 660 -14.66 15.96 20.30
C CYS A 660 -14.45 17.45 19.94
N PHE A 661 -15.38 18.02 19.18
CA PHE A 661 -15.44 19.45 18.86
C PHE A 661 -16.91 19.95 18.85
N SER A 662 -17.64 19.61 19.91
CA SER A 662 -19.09 19.82 20.04
C SER A 662 -19.52 21.29 19.86
N ILE A 663 -20.59 21.50 19.10
CA ILE A 663 -21.12 22.84 18.76
C ILE A 663 -21.94 23.37 19.94
N GLN A 664 -21.49 24.44 20.61
CA GLN A 664 -22.25 25.06 21.70
C GLN A 664 -23.65 25.48 21.25
N ILE A 665 -24.65 25.28 22.11
CA ILE A 665 -26.04 25.70 21.89
C ILE A 665 -26.24 27.07 22.54
N PRO A 666 -26.69 28.11 21.80
CA PRO A 666 -26.97 29.44 22.34
C PRO A 666 -27.98 29.42 23.49
N ILE A 667 -27.87 30.37 24.42
CA ILE A 667 -28.70 30.39 25.65
C ILE A 667 -30.20 30.49 25.32
N ASP A 668 -30.52 31.21 24.26
CA ASP A 668 -31.83 31.49 23.68
C ASP A 668 -32.37 30.38 22.74
N ASP A 669 -31.63 29.30 22.51
CA ASP A 669 -32.06 28.22 21.62
C ASP A 669 -33.19 27.37 22.24
N ILE A 670 -34.31 27.28 21.51
CA ILE A 670 -35.46 26.44 21.83
C ILE A 670 -35.09 24.99 22.15
N ARG A 671 -33.98 24.46 21.60
CA ARG A 671 -33.51 23.10 21.88
C ARG A 671 -33.22 22.88 23.37
N ARG A 672 -32.71 23.89 24.09
CA ARG A 672 -32.43 23.79 25.54
C ARG A 672 -33.71 23.61 26.37
N ASN A 673 -34.83 24.19 25.92
CA ASN A 673 -36.12 24.06 26.60
C ASN A 673 -36.77 22.70 26.37
N VAL A 674 -36.63 22.12 25.16
CA VAL A 674 -37.18 20.80 24.84
C VAL A 674 -36.45 19.66 25.57
N THR A 675 -35.13 19.80 25.80
CA THR A 675 -34.31 18.75 26.42
C THR A 675 -34.57 18.51 27.91
N LYS A 676 -35.32 19.38 28.62
CA LYS A 676 -35.62 19.23 30.06
C LYS A 676 -36.35 17.93 30.43
N LYS A 677 -36.94 17.21 29.46
CA LYS A 677 -37.66 15.93 29.68
C LYS A 677 -36.83 14.66 29.42
N ARG A 678 -35.55 14.73 29.05
CA ARG A 678 -34.69 13.56 28.81
C ARG A 678 -33.31 13.73 29.46
N HIS A 679 -33.06 12.99 30.54
CA HIS A 679 -31.89 13.11 31.43
C HIS A 679 -30.55 12.56 30.86
N THR A 680 -30.46 12.24 29.57
CA THR A 680 -29.36 11.44 29.00
C THR A 680 -28.37 12.22 28.11
N PHE A 681 -28.48 13.54 27.99
CA PHE A 681 -27.66 14.35 27.06
C PHE A 681 -27.17 15.66 27.68
N ASN A 682 -26.03 16.17 27.19
CA ASN A 682 -25.62 17.53 27.48
C ASN A 682 -26.54 18.55 26.76
N GLN A 683 -27.24 19.39 27.51
CA GLN A 683 -28.19 20.38 26.98
C GLN A 683 -27.50 21.63 26.40
N ASN A 684 -26.18 21.73 26.50
CA ASN A 684 -25.40 22.92 26.19
C ASN A 684 -24.63 22.83 24.87
N CYS A 685 -24.57 21.66 24.23
CA CYS A 685 -23.93 21.49 22.94
C CYS A 685 -24.57 20.38 22.07
N ILE A 686 -24.25 20.42 20.78
CA ILE A 686 -24.55 19.36 19.81
C ILE A 686 -23.24 18.60 19.58
N GLU A 687 -23.26 17.29 19.81
CA GLU A 687 -22.15 16.38 19.54
C GLU A 687 -21.59 16.57 18.12
N LEU A 688 -20.27 16.74 18.02
CA LEU A 688 -19.55 16.76 16.76
C LEU A 688 -18.18 16.11 16.96
N ILE A 689 -17.92 15.06 16.20
CA ILE A 689 -16.64 14.34 16.16
C ILE A 689 -15.85 14.83 14.93
N ARG A 690 -14.56 15.08 15.11
CA ARG A 690 -13.66 15.54 14.06
C ARG A 690 -13.35 14.45 13.03
N SER A 691 -13.01 14.87 11.82
CA SER A 691 -12.47 13.96 10.79
C SER A 691 -11.04 13.52 11.11
N SER A 692 -10.75 12.25 10.79
CA SER A 692 -9.40 11.67 10.83
C SER A 692 -8.44 12.47 9.94
N ALA A 693 -7.15 12.47 10.30
CA ALA A 693 -6.11 13.06 9.47
C ALA A 693 -5.75 12.14 8.29
N SER A 694 -4.72 12.51 7.53
CA SER A 694 -3.87 11.58 6.78
C SER A 694 -2.50 11.48 7.45
N CYS A 695 -1.88 10.30 7.39
CA CYS A 695 -0.46 10.14 7.75
C CYS A 695 0.43 11.10 6.93
N GLY A 696 1.41 11.71 7.59
CA GLY A 696 2.25 12.77 7.03
C GLY A 696 1.62 14.17 7.06
N SER A 697 0.45 14.35 7.66
CA SER A 697 -0.23 15.65 7.81
C SER A 697 -0.51 15.99 9.28
N GLY A 698 -0.69 17.27 9.61
CA GLY A 698 -0.98 17.72 10.97
C GLY A 698 0.18 17.38 11.91
N LEU A 699 -0.11 16.78 13.08
CA LEU A 699 0.95 16.39 14.02
C LEU A 699 1.87 15.30 13.44
N THR A 700 1.34 14.39 12.61
CA THR A 700 2.12 13.30 11.98
C THR A 700 3.09 13.78 10.90
N SER A 701 2.99 15.04 10.46
CA SER A 701 3.87 15.62 9.42
C SER A 701 5.34 15.71 9.83
N VAL A 702 5.63 15.77 11.14
CA VAL A 702 7.02 15.83 11.65
C VAL A 702 7.89 14.66 11.14
N ALA A 703 7.31 13.49 10.87
CA ALA A 703 8.00 12.35 10.25
C ALA A 703 8.61 12.67 8.87
N MET A 704 8.15 13.72 8.19
CA MET A 704 8.66 14.22 6.90
C MET A 704 9.71 15.33 7.07
N GLY A 705 10.15 15.63 8.29
CA GLY A 705 11.09 16.72 8.59
C GLY A 705 10.52 18.13 8.43
N THR A 706 9.21 18.26 8.17
CA THR A 706 8.51 19.53 7.96
C THR A 706 7.15 19.53 8.66
N LEU A 707 6.75 20.65 9.26
CA LEU A 707 5.40 20.79 9.80
C LEU A 707 4.44 21.18 8.66
N MET A 708 3.53 20.28 8.32
CA MET A 708 2.48 20.50 7.33
C MET A 708 1.09 20.48 8.00
N PRO A 709 0.14 21.30 7.53
CA PRO A 709 -1.23 21.30 8.05
C PRO A 709 -1.95 19.94 7.96
N ARG A 710 -2.99 19.75 8.78
CA ARG A 710 -3.80 18.51 8.82
C ARG A 710 -4.64 18.37 7.57
N GLU A 711 -4.50 17.24 6.88
CA GLU A 711 -5.37 16.89 5.76
C GLU A 711 -6.41 15.86 6.15
N GLN A 712 -7.58 15.93 5.52
CA GLN A 712 -8.69 14.99 5.76
C GLN A 712 -8.70 13.95 4.65
N VAL A 713 -9.08 12.72 5.00
CA VAL A 713 -9.07 11.59 4.07
C VAL A 713 -10.46 11.31 3.51
N ASN A 714 -10.51 11.09 2.19
CA ASN A 714 -11.68 10.55 1.50
C ASN A 714 -11.68 9.02 1.64
N GLN A 715 -12.76 8.42 2.15
CA GLN A 715 -12.90 6.96 2.21
C GLN A 715 -13.33 6.32 0.89
N LEU A 716 -13.80 7.12 -0.07
CA LEU A 716 -14.28 6.66 -1.37
C LEU A 716 -13.29 6.98 -2.48
N THR A 717 -13.43 6.30 -3.62
CA THR A 717 -12.78 6.77 -4.86
C THR A 717 -13.31 8.17 -5.21
N SER A 718 -12.52 8.96 -5.93
CA SER A 718 -12.95 10.28 -6.44
C SER A 718 -13.61 10.21 -7.82
N PHE A 719 -13.86 9.00 -8.32
CA PHE A 719 -14.42 8.75 -9.64
C PHE A 719 -15.90 8.45 -9.50
N ILE A 720 -16.70 8.90 -10.47
CA ILE A 720 -18.12 8.53 -10.57
C ILE A 720 -18.18 7.09 -11.13
N ASP A 721 -17.77 6.07 -10.37
CA ASP A 721 -17.61 4.70 -10.85
C ASP A 721 -18.60 3.68 -10.26
N GLY A 722 -19.61 4.17 -9.52
CA GLY A 722 -20.57 3.33 -8.83
C GLY A 722 -19.97 2.65 -7.59
N SER A 723 -18.92 3.21 -6.98
CA SER A 723 -18.39 2.81 -5.68
C SER A 723 -19.49 2.79 -4.60
N ASN A 724 -20.52 3.63 -4.72
CA ASN A 724 -21.72 3.61 -3.87
C ASN A 724 -22.61 2.36 -4.04
N VAL A 725 -22.48 1.64 -5.16
CA VAL A 725 -23.13 0.34 -5.44
C VAL A 725 -22.17 -0.82 -5.16
N TYR A 726 -20.90 -0.69 -5.56
CA TYR A 726 -19.92 -1.79 -5.61
C TYR A 726 -18.92 -1.85 -4.47
N GLY A 727 -18.78 -0.76 -3.69
CA GLY A 727 -17.82 -0.63 -2.60
C GLY A 727 -16.47 -0.08 -3.05
N SER A 728 -15.86 0.74 -2.19
CA SER A 728 -14.51 1.32 -2.38
C SER A 728 -13.35 0.42 -1.91
N THR A 729 -13.61 -0.86 -1.60
CA THR A 729 -12.60 -1.87 -1.24
C THR A 729 -12.95 -3.23 -1.84
N SER A 730 -11.93 -4.03 -2.17
CA SER A 730 -12.11 -5.40 -2.68
C SER A 730 -12.81 -6.32 -1.68
N SER A 731 -12.68 -6.07 -0.38
CA SER A 731 -13.35 -6.83 0.69
C SER A 731 -14.87 -6.65 0.62
N LEU A 732 -15.35 -5.40 0.63
CA LEU A 732 -16.77 -5.07 0.53
C LEU A 732 -17.38 -5.48 -0.82
N ALA A 733 -16.65 -5.24 -1.92
CA ALA A 733 -17.11 -5.63 -3.25
C ALA A 733 -17.32 -7.14 -3.39
N ASN A 734 -16.46 -7.95 -2.78
CA ASN A 734 -16.62 -9.40 -2.76
C ASN A 734 -17.78 -9.87 -1.87
N GLU A 735 -18.07 -9.18 -0.77
CA GLU A 735 -19.19 -9.46 0.13
C GLU A 735 -20.56 -9.12 -0.48
N LEU A 736 -20.61 -8.10 -1.35
CA LEU A 736 -21.83 -7.68 -2.05
C LEU A 736 -22.21 -8.60 -3.23
N ARG A 737 -21.29 -9.43 -3.71
CA ARG A 737 -21.49 -10.31 -4.88
C ARG A 737 -22.17 -11.62 -4.53
N ASP A 738 -23.10 -12.05 -5.37
CA ASP A 738 -23.74 -13.35 -5.24
C ASP A 738 -22.83 -14.44 -5.83
N LYS A 739 -22.23 -15.22 -4.93
CA LYS A 739 -21.36 -16.35 -5.25
C LYS A 739 -21.98 -17.69 -4.84
N ILE A 740 -23.28 -17.71 -4.54
CA ILE A 740 -23.99 -18.92 -4.11
C ILE A 740 -24.44 -19.70 -5.35
N GLY A 741 -24.03 -20.97 -5.44
CA GLY A 741 -24.35 -21.83 -6.58
C GLY A 741 -23.53 -21.49 -7.83
N ARG A 742 -24.18 -21.34 -8.98
CA ARG A 742 -23.50 -20.98 -10.24
C ARG A 742 -23.26 -19.47 -10.27
N ASP A 743 -21.99 -19.09 -10.15
CA ASP A 743 -21.51 -17.71 -10.31
C ASP A 743 -21.79 -17.18 -11.73
N VAL A 744 -22.86 -16.39 -11.84
CA VAL A 744 -23.34 -15.71 -13.06
C VAL A 744 -23.14 -14.19 -12.98
N GLY A 745 -22.25 -13.72 -12.10
CA GLY A 745 -21.87 -12.31 -12.00
C GLY A 745 -22.95 -11.39 -11.42
N LEU A 746 -23.81 -11.89 -10.54
CA LEU A 746 -24.85 -11.11 -9.87
C LEU A 746 -24.34 -10.44 -8.58
N MET A 747 -25.06 -9.41 -8.14
CA MET A 747 -24.99 -8.86 -6.78
C MET A 747 -26.03 -9.55 -5.89
N ARG A 748 -25.66 -9.81 -4.63
CA ARG A 748 -26.57 -10.39 -3.61
C ARG A 748 -27.83 -9.54 -3.53
N SER A 749 -28.97 -10.20 -3.37
CA SER A 749 -30.24 -9.52 -3.16
C SER A 749 -31.14 -10.37 -2.29
N LYS A 750 -31.95 -9.74 -1.43
CA LYS A 750 -33.02 -10.42 -0.69
C LYS A 750 -34.32 -10.27 -1.48
N ILE A 751 -35.00 -11.39 -1.77
CA ILE A 751 -36.32 -11.34 -2.41
C ILE A 751 -37.38 -11.21 -1.30
N ILE A 752 -38.16 -10.14 -1.34
CA ILE A 752 -39.33 -9.91 -0.46
C ILE A 752 -40.53 -9.63 -1.37
N ASN A 753 -41.61 -10.39 -1.19
CA ASN A 753 -42.85 -10.27 -1.98
C ASN A 753 -42.59 -10.20 -3.51
N GLY A 754 -41.72 -11.09 -4.00
CA GLY A 754 -41.35 -11.18 -5.43
C GLY A 754 -40.42 -10.06 -5.94
N LYS A 755 -40.07 -9.06 -5.11
CA LYS A 755 -39.19 -7.95 -5.49
C LYS A 755 -37.79 -8.14 -4.91
N GLN A 756 -36.75 -7.84 -5.70
CA GLN A 756 -35.37 -7.83 -5.23
C GLN A 756 -35.09 -6.57 -4.41
N TYR A 757 -34.50 -6.73 -3.23
CA TYR A 757 -33.95 -5.67 -2.38
C TYR A 757 -32.46 -5.92 -2.17
N LEU A 758 -31.76 -4.92 -1.64
CA LEU A 758 -30.39 -5.05 -1.15
C LEU A 758 -30.26 -6.22 -0.15
N PRO A 759 -29.06 -6.81 0.00
CA PRO A 759 -28.82 -7.78 1.06
C PRO A 759 -29.01 -7.12 2.43
N GLN A 760 -29.46 -7.89 3.42
CA GLN A 760 -29.53 -7.38 4.78
C GLN A 760 -28.13 -7.30 5.40
N ASN A 761 -27.97 -6.29 6.25
CA ASN A 761 -26.86 -6.17 7.17
C ASN A 761 -27.10 -7.11 8.36
N GLU A 762 -26.58 -8.34 8.27
CA GLU A 762 -26.73 -9.43 9.25
C GLU A 762 -26.02 -9.14 10.60
N ALA A 763 -26.49 -8.11 11.31
CA ALA A 763 -25.93 -7.54 12.54
C ALA A 763 -24.43 -7.14 12.52
N ARG A 764 -23.78 -7.16 11.35
CA ARG A 764 -22.34 -6.94 11.18
C ARG A 764 -21.95 -5.47 11.23
N LEU A 765 -22.66 -4.64 10.48
CA LEU A 765 -22.59 -3.19 10.57
C LEU A 765 -23.54 -2.71 11.68
N PRO A 766 -23.22 -1.64 12.40
CA PRO A 766 -23.99 -1.20 13.55
C PRO A 766 -25.13 -0.23 13.24
N ASN A 767 -25.34 0.09 11.96
CA ASN A 767 -26.46 0.90 11.49
C ASN A 767 -27.76 0.36 12.11
N ASP A 768 -28.58 1.27 12.64
CA ASP A 768 -29.89 0.93 13.18
C ASP A 768 -30.99 1.54 12.31
N CYS A 769 -31.80 0.66 11.73
CA CYS A 769 -32.96 1.00 10.92
C CYS A 769 -34.27 0.61 11.64
N GLN A 770 -34.18 0.04 12.85
CA GLN A 770 -35.32 -0.39 13.63
C GLN A 770 -35.85 0.80 14.45
N GLN A 771 -36.76 1.59 13.85
CA GLN A 771 -37.41 2.72 14.54
C GLN A 771 -38.11 2.29 15.86
N ASP A 772 -38.59 1.06 15.92
CA ASP A 772 -39.07 0.37 17.12
C ASP A 772 -38.90 -1.15 16.93
N PRO A 773 -38.01 -1.82 17.70
CA PRO A 773 -37.79 -3.27 17.60
C PRO A 773 -39.04 -4.12 17.87
N LYS A 774 -40.11 -3.54 18.44
CA LYS A 774 -41.40 -4.22 18.65
C LYS A 774 -42.36 -4.11 17.45
N ARG A 775 -42.04 -3.27 16.46
CA ARG A 775 -42.88 -3.03 15.27
C ARG A 775 -42.31 -3.61 13.98
N SER A 776 -41.01 -3.85 13.91
CA SER A 776 -40.37 -4.34 12.69
C SER A 776 -39.09 -5.12 12.97
N ASP A 777 -39.02 -6.35 12.46
CA ASP A 777 -37.85 -7.24 12.51
C ASP A 777 -36.95 -7.05 11.26
N PHE A 778 -36.86 -5.82 10.77
CA PHE A 778 -36.10 -5.48 9.55
C PHE A 778 -34.77 -4.82 9.91
N ASP A 779 -33.69 -5.57 9.74
CA ASP A 779 -32.34 -5.00 9.74
C ASP A 779 -32.10 -4.08 8.55
N CYS A 780 -31.13 -3.17 8.71
CA CYS A 780 -30.64 -2.30 7.64
C CYS A 780 -30.19 -3.08 6.41
N PHE A 781 -30.06 -2.38 5.30
CA PHE A 781 -29.51 -2.91 4.06
C PHE A 781 -28.01 -2.67 3.96
N LEU A 782 -27.31 -3.57 3.25
CA LEU A 782 -25.90 -3.48 2.92
C LEU A 782 -25.74 -3.06 1.45
N ALA A 783 -24.86 -2.09 1.19
CA ALA A 783 -24.58 -1.52 -0.13
C ALA A 783 -23.08 -1.12 -0.24
N GLY A 784 -22.65 -0.60 -1.39
CA GLY A 784 -21.27 -0.14 -1.61
C GLY A 784 -20.88 1.08 -0.77
N ASP A 785 -21.82 1.99 -0.53
CA ASP A 785 -21.71 3.04 0.48
C ASP A 785 -22.64 2.74 1.67
N PHE A 786 -22.13 2.89 2.89
CA PHE A 786 -22.83 2.49 4.11
C PHE A 786 -23.90 3.49 4.58
N ARG A 787 -23.91 4.72 4.03
CA ARG A 787 -24.94 5.74 4.26
C ARG A 787 -26.20 5.47 3.45
N ALA A 788 -26.26 4.40 2.65
CA ALA A 788 -27.43 4.00 1.86
C ALA A 788 -28.77 3.94 2.63
N ASN A 789 -28.71 3.79 3.97
CA ASN A 789 -29.88 3.73 4.86
C ASN A 789 -30.24 5.08 5.51
N GLU A 790 -29.57 6.18 5.17
CA GLU A 790 -29.75 7.49 5.82
C GLU A 790 -31.17 8.04 5.66
N GLN A 791 -31.80 7.77 4.51
CA GLN A 791 -33.21 8.06 4.24
C GLN A 791 -33.77 7.18 3.10
N LEU A 792 -35.11 7.08 3.01
CA LEU A 792 -35.81 6.07 2.18
C LEU A 792 -35.65 6.26 0.66
N GLY A 793 -35.57 7.49 0.18
CA GLY A 793 -35.32 7.80 -1.23
C GLY A 793 -33.89 7.41 -1.65
N LEU A 794 -32.90 7.64 -0.80
CA LEU A 794 -31.52 7.19 -1.05
C LEU A 794 -31.45 5.65 -1.09
N LEU A 795 -32.07 4.98 -0.13
CA LEU A 795 -32.17 3.52 -0.11
C LEU A 795 -32.88 2.96 -1.36
N THR A 796 -33.87 3.70 -1.87
CA THR A 796 -34.56 3.38 -3.12
C THR A 796 -33.63 3.50 -4.33
N MET A 797 -32.75 4.52 -4.37
CA MET A 797 -31.71 4.64 -5.41
C MET A 797 -30.72 3.47 -5.38
N HIS A 798 -30.15 3.11 -4.22
CA HIS A 798 -29.26 1.94 -4.13
C HIS A 798 -29.97 0.63 -4.55
N THR A 799 -31.25 0.49 -4.21
CA THR A 799 -32.08 -0.66 -4.65
C THR A 799 -32.35 -0.66 -6.16
N LEU A 800 -32.52 0.51 -6.78
CA LEU A 800 -32.67 0.66 -8.22
C LEU A 800 -31.42 0.19 -8.96
N TRP A 801 -30.24 0.67 -8.56
CA TRP A 801 -28.98 0.36 -9.22
C TRP A 801 -28.50 -1.08 -8.98
N LEU A 802 -28.81 -1.67 -7.83
CA LEU A 802 -28.69 -3.12 -7.62
C LEU A 802 -29.50 -3.93 -8.64
N ARG A 803 -30.76 -3.54 -8.87
CA ARG A 803 -31.64 -4.20 -9.84
C ARG A 803 -31.13 -4.02 -11.26
N GLU A 804 -30.61 -2.83 -11.61
CA GLU A 804 -30.06 -2.57 -12.94
C GLU A 804 -28.81 -3.42 -13.22
N HIS A 805 -27.87 -3.50 -12.27
CA HIS A 805 -26.74 -4.43 -12.38
C HIS A 805 -27.22 -5.88 -12.58
N ASN A 806 -28.16 -6.35 -11.75
CA ASN A 806 -28.70 -7.70 -11.85
C ASN A 806 -29.53 -7.95 -13.13
N ARG A 807 -30.07 -6.91 -13.76
CA ARG A 807 -30.73 -6.97 -15.07
C ARG A 807 -29.70 -7.13 -16.19
N ILE A 808 -28.65 -6.31 -16.18
CA ILE A 808 -27.56 -6.34 -17.15
C ILE A 808 -26.81 -7.69 -17.07
N ALA A 809 -26.43 -8.14 -15.87
CA ALA A 809 -25.74 -9.41 -15.66
C ALA A 809 -26.49 -10.61 -16.22
N LYS A 810 -27.81 -10.70 -15.99
CA LYS A 810 -28.66 -11.76 -16.58
C LYS A 810 -28.67 -11.72 -18.11
N GLN A 811 -28.73 -10.54 -18.70
CA GLN A 811 -28.71 -10.39 -20.16
C GLN A 811 -27.34 -10.75 -20.75
N LEU A 812 -26.25 -10.26 -20.16
CA LEU A 812 -24.88 -10.57 -20.61
C LEU A 812 -24.57 -12.06 -20.46
N SER A 813 -24.97 -12.69 -19.36
CA SER A 813 -24.79 -14.13 -19.13
C SER A 813 -25.60 -15.00 -20.11
N ALA A 814 -26.78 -14.53 -20.55
CA ALA A 814 -27.60 -15.23 -21.54
C ALA A 814 -27.06 -15.06 -22.96
N LEU A 815 -26.57 -13.87 -23.32
CA LEU A 815 -25.95 -13.58 -24.62
C LEU A 815 -24.57 -14.25 -24.77
N ASN A 816 -23.81 -14.36 -23.69
CA ASN A 816 -22.43 -14.85 -23.70
C ASN A 816 -22.28 -16.03 -22.74
N SER A 817 -22.84 -17.18 -23.11
CA SER A 817 -22.90 -18.39 -22.27
C SER A 817 -21.54 -18.97 -21.83
N VAL A 818 -20.45 -18.56 -22.50
CA VAL A 818 -19.05 -18.93 -22.21
C VAL A 818 -18.39 -17.99 -21.20
N TRP A 819 -18.93 -16.79 -20.96
CA TRP A 819 -18.34 -15.83 -20.02
C TRP A 819 -18.41 -16.34 -18.58
N SER A 820 -17.35 -16.06 -17.84
CA SER A 820 -17.31 -16.32 -16.40
C SER A 820 -18.12 -15.29 -15.62
N GLY A 821 -18.50 -15.64 -14.39
CA GLY A 821 -19.19 -14.72 -13.48
C GLY A 821 -18.41 -13.43 -13.18
N GLU A 822 -17.07 -13.43 -13.25
CA GLU A 822 -16.28 -12.18 -13.17
C GLU A 822 -16.52 -11.29 -14.37
N GLN A 823 -16.45 -11.85 -15.58
CA GLN A 823 -16.56 -11.07 -16.79
C GLN A 823 -17.97 -10.47 -16.91
N VAL A 824 -18.99 -11.25 -16.57
CA VAL A 824 -20.38 -10.74 -16.46
C VAL A 824 -20.48 -9.66 -15.39
N TYR A 825 -19.90 -9.85 -14.20
CA TYR A 825 -19.92 -8.86 -13.12
C TYR A 825 -19.21 -7.56 -13.50
N GLN A 826 -17.98 -7.63 -14.02
CA GLN A 826 -17.15 -6.47 -14.34
C GLN A 826 -17.68 -5.70 -15.55
N GLU A 827 -18.18 -6.37 -16.60
CA GLU A 827 -18.86 -5.67 -17.70
C GLU A 827 -20.18 -5.05 -17.23
N SER A 828 -20.96 -5.71 -16.36
CA SER A 828 -22.16 -5.10 -15.76
C SER A 828 -21.82 -3.89 -14.89
N ARG A 829 -20.76 -3.95 -14.09
CA ARG A 829 -20.23 -2.84 -13.28
C ARG A 829 -19.76 -1.68 -14.17
N LYS A 830 -19.04 -1.98 -15.24
CA LYS A 830 -18.56 -1.01 -16.23
C LYS A 830 -19.71 -0.30 -16.94
N ILE A 831 -20.75 -1.03 -17.34
CA ILE A 831 -21.98 -0.45 -17.94
C ILE A 831 -22.70 0.45 -16.92
N VAL A 832 -22.86 0.03 -15.67
CA VAL A 832 -23.50 0.86 -14.62
C VAL A 832 -22.70 2.14 -14.34
N GLY A 833 -21.37 2.05 -14.17
CA GLY A 833 -20.52 3.23 -14.04
C GLY A 833 -20.60 4.17 -15.25
N SER A 834 -20.71 3.61 -16.47
CA SER A 834 -20.97 4.37 -17.69
C SER A 834 -22.35 5.04 -17.73
N GLN A 835 -23.41 4.40 -17.22
CA GLN A 835 -24.74 5.00 -17.10
C GLN A 835 -24.76 6.17 -16.09
N LEU A 836 -23.94 6.09 -15.03
CA LEU A 836 -23.77 7.17 -14.05
C LEU A 836 -22.98 8.35 -14.63
N GLN A 837 -21.87 8.09 -15.30
CA GLN A 837 -21.03 9.11 -15.95
C GLN A 837 -21.70 9.66 -17.22
N VAL A 838 -21.37 9.00 -18.34
CA VAL A 838 -21.58 9.26 -19.75
C VAL A 838 -21.16 7.97 -20.44
N SER A 839 -21.85 7.55 -21.50
CA SER A 839 -21.15 6.80 -22.55
C SER A 839 -21.67 7.15 -23.93
N LEU A 840 -20.76 7.67 -24.75
CA LEU A 840 -20.90 7.71 -26.19
C LEU A 840 -20.56 6.33 -26.75
N LEU A 841 -21.55 5.61 -27.26
CA LEU A 841 -21.35 4.78 -28.45
C LEU A 841 -21.93 5.53 -29.64
N ILE A 842 -21.03 6.14 -30.42
CA ILE A 842 -21.34 6.95 -31.61
C ILE A 842 -22.23 6.19 -32.62
N THR A 843 -22.19 4.86 -32.61
CA THR A 843 -23.03 3.98 -33.44
C THR A 843 -24.53 4.00 -33.12
N ILE A 844 -24.95 4.39 -31.91
CA ILE A 844 -26.38 4.40 -31.51
C ILE A 844 -27.06 5.74 -31.86
N TYR A 845 -26.29 6.79 -32.14
CA TYR A 845 -26.80 8.10 -32.57
C TYR A 845 -27.66 8.02 -33.85
N ILE A 846 -27.45 7.01 -34.68
CA ILE A 846 -28.12 6.84 -35.98
C ILE A 846 -29.47 6.09 -35.87
N ILE A 847 -29.72 5.33 -34.79
CA ILE A 847 -30.83 4.34 -34.80
C ILE A 847 -31.95 4.63 -33.79
N PHE A 848 -31.68 5.11 -32.57
CA PHE A 848 -32.69 5.01 -31.49
C PHE A 848 -33.17 6.29 -30.79
N ASN A 849 -32.56 7.47 -30.99
CA ASN A 849 -33.06 8.76 -30.43
C ASN A 849 -33.33 8.80 -28.89
N TYR A 850 -32.83 7.83 -28.12
CA TYR A 850 -32.96 7.79 -26.66
C TYR A 850 -31.60 7.95 -25.98
N ASN A 851 -31.47 9.05 -25.24
CA ASN A 851 -30.27 9.49 -24.56
C ASN A 851 -30.25 8.96 -23.12
N TYR A 852 -29.59 7.82 -22.89
CA TYR A 852 -29.45 7.22 -21.56
C TYR A 852 -28.28 7.82 -20.78
N PHE A 853 -28.42 9.09 -20.37
CA PHE A 853 -27.37 9.85 -19.68
C PHE A 853 -27.90 10.38 -18.36
N ILE A 854 -27.06 10.54 -17.32
CA ILE A 854 -27.51 11.15 -16.05
C ILE A 854 -26.62 12.30 -15.60
N THR A 855 -25.40 12.06 -15.11
CA THR A 855 -24.64 13.12 -14.40
C THR A 855 -24.31 14.32 -15.29
N PHE A 856 -23.60 14.13 -16.40
CA PHE A 856 -23.09 15.25 -17.20
C PHE A 856 -24.11 15.90 -18.14
N TYR A 857 -25.15 15.17 -18.54
CA TYR A 857 -26.12 15.61 -19.57
C TYR A 857 -27.50 15.97 -19.02
N HIS A 858 -27.88 15.48 -17.84
CA HIS A 858 -29.17 15.82 -17.23
C HIS A 858 -28.96 16.54 -15.90
N TRP A 859 -28.20 15.97 -14.97
CA TRP A 859 -28.06 16.56 -13.63
C TRP A 859 -27.24 17.87 -13.64
N LEU A 860 -26.00 17.86 -14.17
CA LEU A 860 -25.12 19.04 -14.18
C LEU A 860 -25.73 20.27 -14.89
N PRO A 861 -26.43 20.17 -16.04
CA PRO A 861 -27.09 21.33 -16.65
C PRO A 861 -28.13 22.01 -15.76
N HIS A 862 -28.87 21.27 -14.92
CA HIS A 862 -29.81 21.85 -13.97
C HIS A 862 -29.12 22.52 -12.76
N ILE A 863 -27.92 22.07 -12.39
CA ILE A 863 -27.14 22.64 -11.27
C ILE A 863 -26.27 23.83 -11.69
N LEU A 864 -25.58 23.72 -12.83
CA LEU A 864 -24.60 24.70 -13.31
C LEU A 864 -25.22 25.76 -14.24
N GLY A 865 -26.36 25.45 -14.86
CA GLY A 865 -26.99 26.27 -15.90
C GLY A 865 -26.12 26.45 -17.15
N PRO A 866 -26.60 27.20 -18.16
CA PRO A 866 -25.89 27.37 -19.44
C PRO A 866 -24.48 27.98 -19.29
N ASN A 867 -24.31 28.94 -18.38
CA ASN A 867 -23.02 29.60 -18.14
C ASN A 867 -22.02 28.64 -17.46
N GLY A 868 -22.44 27.88 -16.45
CA GLY A 868 -21.57 26.91 -15.80
C GLY A 868 -21.22 25.73 -16.72
N MET A 869 -22.15 25.25 -17.55
CA MET A 869 -21.86 24.26 -18.59
C MET A 869 -20.90 24.80 -19.67
N SER A 870 -21.06 26.06 -20.09
CA SER A 870 -20.12 26.71 -21.02
C SER A 870 -18.70 26.84 -20.45
N LYS A 871 -18.55 26.98 -19.12
CA LYS A 871 -17.25 26.97 -18.43
C LYS A 871 -16.67 25.57 -18.24
N LEU A 872 -17.52 24.54 -18.08
CA LEU A 872 -17.10 23.15 -18.04
C LEU A 872 -16.55 22.70 -19.41
N GLY A 873 -17.19 23.15 -20.48
CA GLY A 873 -16.76 22.90 -21.86
C GLY A 873 -17.02 21.47 -22.33
N GLU A 874 -16.58 21.18 -23.56
CA GLU A 874 -16.68 19.86 -24.17
C GLU A 874 -15.51 18.94 -23.75
N TYR A 875 -15.78 17.64 -23.69
CA TYR A 875 -14.78 16.63 -23.36
C TYR A 875 -13.78 16.43 -24.50
N LYS A 876 -12.48 16.61 -24.22
CA LYS A 876 -11.38 16.57 -25.21
C LYS A 876 -10.56 15.28 -25.18
N GLY A 877 -11.03 14.26 -24.47
CA GLY A 877 -10.25 13.05 -24.17
C GLY A 877 -9.64 13.06 -22.77
N TYR A 878 -8.94 11.98 -22.44
CA TYR A 878 -8.27 11.80 -21.14
C TYR A 878 -6.93 12.54 -21.12
N ASP A 879 -6.71 13.36 -20.08
CA ASP A 879 -5.44 14.03 -19.80
C ASP A 879 -4.86 13.46 -18.50
N ASN A 880 -3.70 12.81 -18.59
CA ASN A 880 -3.04 12.18 -17.46
C ASN A 880 -2.37 13.17 -16.49
N LYS A 881 -2.34 14.47 -16.82
CA LYS A 881 -1.82 15.54 -15.95
C LYS A 881 -2.90 16.12 -15.03
N VAL A 882 -4.17 15.85 -15.29
CA VAL A 882 -5.28 16.29 -14.45
C VAL A 882 -5.33 15.42 -13.19
N ASN A 883 -5.25 16.07 -12.02
CA ASN A 883 -5.47 15.40 -10.75
C ASN A 883 -7.00 15.29 -10.49
N PRO A 884 -7.58 14.07 -10.47
CA PRO A 884 -9.00 13.80 -10.30
C PRO A 884 -9.42 13.70 -8.83
N SER A 885 -8.50 13.78 -7.85
CA SER A 885 -8.86 13.74 -6.43
C SER A 885 -9.84 14.86 -6.07
N VAL A 886 -10.98 14.50 -5.46
CA VAL A 886 -12.00 15.47 -5.04
C VAL A 886 -11.37 16.54 -4.14
N ALA A 887 -11.74 17.79 -4.38
CA ALA A 887 -11.26 18.91 -3.59
C ALA A 887 -11.96 18.98 -2.23
N ASN A 888 -11.21 19.30 -1.16
CA ASN A 888 -11.73 19.38 0.20
C ASN A 888 -12.93 20.35 0.30
N VAL A 889 -12.83 21.52 -0.36
CA VAL A 889 -13.91 22.52 -0.41
C VAL A 889 -15.14 22.04 -1.18
N PHE A 890 -14.98 21.11 -2.13
CA PHE A 890 -16.10 20.53 -2.89
C PHE A 890 -16.92 19.57 -2.00
N ALA A 891 -16.24 18.56 -1.46
CA ALA A 891 -16.80 17.53 -0.56
C ALA A 891 -17.39 18.10 0.75
N THR A 892 -16.74 19.11 1.34
CA THR A 892 -17.11 19.60 2.67
C THR A 892 -18.07 20.78 2.66
N ALA A 893 -18.18 21.52 1.56
CA ALA A 893 -18.99 22.73 1.47
C ALA A 893 -19.76 22.88 0.16
N ALA A 894 -19.12 22.83 -1.01
CA ALA A 894 -19.76 23.23 -2.26
C ALA A 894 -20.89 22.29 -2.70
N LEU A 895 -20.66 20.96 -2.74
CA LEU A 895 -21.68 19.99 -3.15
C LEU A 895 -22.86 19.91 -2.15
N ARG A 896 -22.63 20.38 -0.92
CA ARG A 896 -23.63 20.41 0.16
C ARG A 896 -24.71 21.48 -0.01
N PHE A 897 -24.71 22.21 -1.14
CA PHE A 897 -25.89 22.95 -1.59
C PHE A 897 -27.12 22.04 -1.68
N GLY A 898 -26.95 20.73 -1.97
CA GLY A 898 -28.05 19.76 -2.02
C GLY A 898 -28.91 19.70 -0.75
N HIS A 899 -28.36 20.05 0.42
CA HIS A 899 -29.14 20.15 1.67
C HIS A 899 -30.26 21.21 1.61
N THR A 900 -30.16 22.23 0.75
CA THR A 900 -31.22 23.24 0.58
C THR A 900 -32.37 22.74 -0.30
N LEU A 901 -32.20 21.60 -0.99
CA LEU A 901 -33.20 20.97 -1.85
C LEU A 901 -33.99 19.85 -1.12
N ILE A 902 -33.70 19.61 0.17
CA ILE A 902 -34.36 18.59 0.98
C ILE A 902 -35.75 19.10 1.39
N ASN A 903 -36.79 18.34 1.04
CA ASN A 903 -38.16 18.61 1.48
C ASN A 903 -38.37 18.10 2.92
N PRO A 904 -39.25 18.74 3.71
CA PRO A 904 -39.55 18.31 5.08
C PRO A 904 -40.38 17.02 5.16
N PHE A 905 -40.84 16.51 4.01
CA PHE A 905 -41.62 15.29 3.87
C PHE A 905 -41.01 14.42 2.76
N LEU A 906 -41.08 13.10 2.93
CA LEU A 906 -40.68 12.04 1.99
C LEU A 906 -41.92 11.28 1.52
#